data_AF-A0A448E0F3-F1
#
_entry.id   AF-A0A448E0F3-F1
#
_cell.length_a   1.000
_cell.length_b   1.000
_cell.length_c   1.000
_cell.angle_alpha   90.00
_cell.angle_beta   90.00
_cell.angle_gamma   90.00
#
_symmetry.space_group_name_H-M   'P 1'
#
loop_
_entity.id
_entity.type
_entity.pdbx_description
1 polymer ?
#
loop_
_entity_poly.entity_id
_entity_poly.type
_entity_poly.pdbx_seq_one_letter_code
_entity_poly.pdbx_strand_id
1 'polypeptide(L)'
;MVDSSDRPAVQMLNQVFDPASMKKYAELAAYFEAQGSIFPLIEKGVSGLVREYQLSPQHARQLLRRANSMATFVRRRFIEHTLTQAGGDVAPSASGLLSIVPGPSYENLFPTDFEKLSPPQALESTASPVAYMMELLRWIERLDDVVENDQKYLLHDRRKDLKALTVDYSTVHQSVSAVDIIVPVLETFITANDATSNLDDALLAARYPNGLPYYQHWVSIDWVSRHHGMSVGHVAQRVDVHFPYFLKERAWDADLARALSHASRLGPYQRGLLSEPPVDIADKVDFFRSNYGTGDVDYQDLNRVIIFGERTKLDSGQIEALLSVRDHAPVRSPNVLFEPVNAPALPESERSGSVYLNNQEKPAVSINFARNFHMLSISPNDEQGLDRFDRLNRKIRLDNWLELPSEQTDALLVAAINAEARRGTAKTWHISDNVIHALGLYQTLREHYQCTAEDFAAFIDTVSVYGRGDTGSHFDRIFNNQGNYREPLRLDDEPFPILPQAGMTDLTVNQLCSGLGIDLQTYQYLARAVAAARGADQELKRSQSVISSFYRLVKLPRLLGMTPVEGVLMLTALGGGDDWLNALAGEPHINGSGTGIPDVLSVINALDSCVEWCRDCDMPVLWVLQQVATPQAPNVPFEQDQQLFEKIGNLIEAALFSNSRLLMAGVPALPSASWLDLLSVVDSSNNAPLVDAQGLILPFDGTEDDYLSIATRRVGSAIDEGLGEIDAALRVIIVEKMLGVLLKARESQASVVKESLAVYAGVEAEQALAILQWADSDVHSLLSQVMDINGQPSDGVARRNPDQNPLLTLLADLRRRSAVVVKLQLSAVLLGEYLDYGHRAWIGQDNKHMFSLRTLYYLSILARAFGQSEKPQQALLDYLRLVNQLPELSLNALALAEKAASIRLAEFFGWSVQEVRECINRMDAPDLILKDLIQLDLLMRVRSLSVRANMDALTLFLIGKLPEKISPADYATAAEHALLSMNATAQQVPQLDGELNRLVNVTCTLESDKQYLVAGKPGEQAVYTVTIKDGSGQPLSGIPVYWQTSLGTIESGETLPNGVLEATYTPGKIMGTEKPIFWLNLFDPEYAPTINITFDGKTLRFLPQQMSPVPIGPVGLGQEVELYATLRDGFSNLANNSLVRWECKGATMNDTFSPIIRPRQTFTNQEGLARAFISSAVAGEFIVSVSSEDSESGTNFDAITFQDDGPPA
;
A
#
# COMPACT_ATOMS: atom_id res chain seq x y z
N MET A 1 -90.79 59.48 -11.23
CA MET A 1 -90.19 58.29 -10.58
C MET A 1 -90.98 57.09 -11.07
N VAL A 2 -90.38 56.30 -11.93
CA VAL A 2 -90.90 55.01 -12.42
C VAL A 2 -89.91 53.98 -11.89
N ASP A 3 -90.41 53.00 -11.16
CA ASP A 3 -89.67 51.80 -10.75
C ASP A 3 -89.16 51.08 -12.00
N SER A 4 -87.85 51.15 -12.27
CA SER A 4 -87.20 50.18 -13.14
C SER A 4 -86.56 49.12 -12.27
N SER A 5 -87.10 47.90 -12.31
CA SER A 5 -86.52 46.67 -11.75
C SER A 5 -85.20 46.24 -12.43
N ASP A 6 -84.61 47.11 -13.25
CA ASP A 6 -83.42 46.83 -14.03
C ASP A 6 -82.18 46.82 -13.15
N ARG A 7 -81.28 45.86 -13.39
CA ARG A 7 -80.05 45.71 -12.61
C ARG A 7 -79.12 46.91 -12.84
N PRO A 8 -78.33 47.34 -11.83
CA PRO A 8 -77.43 48.48 -11.95
C PRO A 8 -76.47 48.43 -13.15
N ALA A 9 -76.00 47.23 -13.55
CA ALA A 9 -75.15 47.05 -14.72
C ALA A 9 -75.90 47.31 -16.06
N VAL A 10 -77.17 46.89 -16.16
CA VAL A 10 -78.03 47.15 -17.33
C VAL A 10 -78.42 48.62 -17.37
N GLN A 11 -78.71 49.23 -16.22
CA GLN A 11 -78.94 50.67 -16.11
C GLN A 11 -77.72 51.48 -16.54
N MET A 12 -76.51 51.08 -16.10
CA MET A 12 -75.26 51.71 -16.52
C MET A 12 -75.10 51.61 -18.05
N LEU A 13 -75.36 50.44 -18.63
CA LEU A 13 -75.27 50.20 -20.07
C LEU A 13 -76.23 51.11 -20.86
N ASN A 14 -77.49 51.19 -20.44
CA ASN A 14 -78.52 52.06 -21.02
C ASN A 14 -78.22 53.56 -20.86
N GLN A 15 -77.39 53.94 -19.87
CA GLN A 15 -76.90 55.31 -19.69
C GLN A 15 -75.65 55.62 -20.53
N VAL A 16 -74.83 54.61 -20.86
CA VAL A 16 -73.60 54.77 -21.64
C VAL A 16 -73.91 54.82 -23.14
N PHE A 17 -74.85 53.99 -23.61
CA PHE A 17 -75.16 53.83 -25.03
C PHE A 17 -76.59 54.24 -25.34
N ASP A 18 -76.77 54.91 -26.49
CA ASP A 18 -78.10 55.20 -27.02
C ASP A 18 -78.74 53.93 -27.63
N PRO A 19 -80.08 53.89 -27.80
CA PRO A 19 -80.79 52.69 -28.28
C PRO A 19 -80.31 52.18 -29.66
N ALA A 20 -79.75 53.06 -30.49
CA ALA A 20 -79.18 52.70 -31.79
C ALA A 20 -77.83 51.98 -31.66
N SER A 21 -76.94 52.45 -30.77
CA SER A 21 -75.68 51.76 -30.47
C SER A 21 -75.90 50.43 -29.75
N MET A 22 -76.95 50.32 -28.92
CA MET A 22 -77.32 49.06 -28.25
C MET A 22 -77.73 47.96 -29.24
N LYS A 23 -78.41 48.31 -30.34
CA LYS A 23 -78.69 47.35 -31.44
C LYS A 23 -77.42 46.91 -32.18
N LYS A 24 -76.40 47.77 -32.23
CA LYS A 24 -75.11 47.47 -32.87
C LYS A 24 -74.23 46.55 -32.01
N TYR A 25 -74.34 46.63 -30.69
CA TYR A 25 -73.59 45.82 -29.72
C TYR A 25 -74.48 44.79 -29.02
N ALA A 26 -75.27 44.06 -29.81
CA ALA A 26 -76.28 43.12 -29.30
C ALA A 26 -75.69 42.03 -28.39
N GLU A 27 -74.46 41.59 -28.65
CA GLU A 27 -73.77 40.59 -27.81
C GLU A 27 -73.41 41.12 -26.42
N LEU A 28 -73.03 42.41 -26.32
CA LEU A 28 -72.76 43.05 -25.03
C LEU A 28 -74.07 43.24 -24.24
N ALA A 29 -75.16 43.61 -24.93
CA ALA A 29 -76.47 43.71 -24.32
C ALA A 29 -76.94 42.34 -23.79
N ALA A 30 -76.81 41.29 -24.60
CA ALA A 30 -77.11 39.92 -24.22
C ALA A 30 -76.27 39.43 -23.03
N TYR A 31 -74.98 39.80 -22.97
CA TYR A 31 -74.11 39.47 -21.84
C TYR A 31 -74.67 40.01 -20.51
N PHE A 32 -75.09 41.27 -20.47
CA PHE A 32 -75.65 41.87 -19.25
C PHE A 32 -77.08 41.41 -18.94
N GLU A 33 -77.91 41.16 -19.96
CA GLU A 33 -79.24 40.55 -19.80
C GLU A 33 -79.15 39.14 -19.23
N ALA A 34 -78.15 38.36 -19.65
CA ALA A 34 -77.80 37.05 -19.11
C ALA A 34 -77.08 37.11 -17.75
N GLN A 35 -77.15 38.24 -17.04
CA GLN A 35 -76.58 38.44 -15.71
C GLN A 35 -75.04 38.51 -15.66
N GLY A 36 -74.40 38.90 -16.76
CA GLY A 36 -72.96 39.09 -16.85
C GLY A 36 -72.41 40.17 -15.88
N SER A 37 -71.18 39.94 -15.40
CA SER A 37 -70.51 40.80 -14.43
C SER A 37 -69.71 41.92 -15.12
N ILE A 38 -69.58 43.08 -14.47
CA ILE A 38 -68.73 44.16 -14.98
C ILE A 38 -67.23 43.86 -14.83
N PHE A 39 -66.83 42.99 -13.89
CA PHE A 39 -65.42 42.75 -13.57
C PHE A 39 -64.64 42.08 -14.72
N PRO A 40 -65.15 41.02 -15.37
CA PRO A 40 -64.48 40.42 -16.54
C PRO A 40 -64.32 41.42 -17.71
N LEU A 41 -65.28 42.35 -17.86
CA LEU A 41 -65.20 43.38 -18.90
C LEU A 41 -64.13 44.43 -18.60
N ILE A 42 -63.92 44.73 -17.31
CA ILE A 42 -62.84 45.62 -16.86
C ILE A 42 -61.47 44.98 -17.07
N GLU A 43 -61.35 43.70 -16.72
CA GLU A 43 -60.11 42.91 -16.88
C GLU A 43 -59.66 42.81 -18.33
N LYS A 44 -60.61 42.69 -19.28
CA LYS A 44 -60.35 42.64 -20.73
C LYS A 44 -59.81 43.95 -21.32
N GLY A 45 -60.00 45.08 -20.65
CA GLY A 45 -59.52 46.38 -21.11
C GLY A 45 -60.11 46.85 -22.45
N VAL A 46 -59.61 47.96 -22.99
CA VAL A 46 -60.20 48.60 -24.19
C VAL A 46 -60.05 47.67 -25.42
N SER A 47 -58.88 47.07 -25.59
CA SER A 47 -58.58 46.17 -26.71
C SER A 47 -59.43 44.91 -26.70
N GLY A 48 -59.61 44.26 -25.54
CA GLY A 48 -60.44 43.07 -25.42
C GLY A 48 -61.91 43.34 -25.71
N LEU A 49 -62.43 44.48 -25.25
CA LEU A 49 -63.81 44.89 -25.52
C LEU A 49 -64.06 45.23 -27.00
N VAL A 50 -63.09 45.87 -27.66
CA VAL A 50 -63.14 46.12 -29.11
C VAL A 50 -63.09 44.80 -29.88
N ARG A 51 -62.27 43.84 -29.44
CA ARG A 51 -62.10 42.54 -30.09
C ARG A 51 -63.35 41.65 -29.97
N GLU A 52 -63.85 41.48 -28.76
CA GLU A 52 -64.85 40.45 -28.45
C GLU A 52 -66.28 40.94 -28.64
N TYR A 53 -66.57 42.20 -28.28
CA TYR A 53 -67.91 42.78 -28.40
C TYR A 53 -68.01 43.79 -29.55
N GLN A 54 -66.97 43.86 -30.40
CA GLN A 54 -66.89 44.73 -31.59
C GLN A 54 -67.16 46.22 -31.30
N LEU A 55 -66.89 46.66 -30.07
CA LEU A 55 -67.06 48.04 -29.63
C LEU A 55 -66.15 48.98 -30.43
N SER A 56 -66.57 50.23 -30.65
CA SER A 56 -65.63 51.24 -31.13
C SER A 56 -64.63 51.56 -30.00
N PRO A 57 -63.36 51.94 -30.29
CA PRO A 57 -62.39 52.28 -29.25
C PRO A 57 -62.87 53.38 -28.30
N GLN A 58 -63.68 54.31 -28.81
CA GLN A 58 -64.30 55.37 -28.02
C GLN A 58 -65.40 54.84 -27.09
N HIS A 59 -66.28 53.97 -27.60
CA HIS A 59 -67.35 53.34 -26.83
C HIS A 59 -66.81 52.37 -25.77
N ALA A 60 -65.76 51.61 -26.09
CA ALA A 60 -65.07 50.74 -25.14
C ALA A 60 -64.46 51.55 -23.97
N ARG A 61 -63.82 52.69 -24.23
CA ARG A 61 -63.31 53.59 -23.17
C ARG A 61 -64.43 54.19 -22.31
N GLN A 62 -65.54 54.58 -22.92
CA GLN A 62 -66.70 55.12 -22.19
C GLN A 62 -67.32 54.08 -21.26
N LEU A 63 -67.53 52.87 -21.77
CA LEU A 63 -68.02 51.73 -20.98
C LEU A 63 -67.07 51.41 -19.84
N LEU A 64 -65.77 51.28 -20.12
CA LEU A 64 -64.77 50.99 -19.09
C LEU A 64 -64.67 52.08 -18.03
N ARG A 65 -64.79 53.36 -18.40
CA ARG A 65 -64.76 54.44 -17.41
C ARG A 65 -65.90 54.31 -16.41
N ARG A 66 -67.10 53.96 -16.88
CA ARG A 66 -68.28 53.74 -16.04
C ARG A 66 -68.18 52.43 -15.26
N ALA A 67 -67.78 51.34 -15.90
CA ALA A 67 -67.55 50.05 -15.26
C ALA A 67 -66.48 50.15 -14.16
N ASN A 68 -65.34 50.81 -14.42
CA ASN A 68 -64.31 51.08 -13.42
C ASN A 68 -64.82 51.92 -12.25
N SER A 69 -65.65 52.93 -12.51
CA SER A 69 -66.25 53.72 -11.41
C SER A 69 -67.16 52.86 -10.52
N MET A 70 -67.92 51.95 -11.13
CA MET A 70 -68.80 51.02 -10.40
C MET A 70 -67.98 49.95 -9.65
N ALA A 71 -66.94 49.39 -10.26
CA ALA A 71 -66.02 48.47 -9.61
C ALA A 71 -65.24 49.14 -8.46
N THR A 72 -64.82 50.39 -8.63
CA THR A 72 -64.18 51.18 -7.56
C THR A 72 -65.14 51.42 -6.41
N PHE A 73 -66.41 51.71 -6.70
CA PHE A 73 -67.44 51.85 -5.67
C PHE A 73 -67.66 50.53 -4.89
N VAL A 74 -67.76 49.40 -5.60
CA VAL A 74 -67.91 48.07 -4.97
C VAL A 74 -66.66 47.71 -4.15
N ARG A 75 -65.46 47.94 -4.70
CA ARG A 75 -64.19 47.72 -4.00
C ARG A 75 -64.05 48.60 -2.77
N ARG A 76 -64.43 49.88 -2.86
CA ARG A 76 -64.40 50.80 -1.71
C ARG A 76 -65.37 50.36 -0.63
N ARG A 77 -66.59 49.98 -0.98
CA ARG A 77 -67.56 49.38 -0.06
C ARG A 77 -67.01 48.12 0.61
N PHE A 78 -66.34 47.26 -0.15
CA PHE A 78 -65.71 46.05 0.37
C PHE A 78 -64.58 46.37 1.36
N ILE A 79 -63.67 47.29 1.00
CA ILE A 79 -62.56 47.74 1.86
C ILE A 79 -63.08 48.44 3.12
N GLU A 80 -64.03 49.36 2.99
CA GLU A 80 -64.65 50.04 4.13
C GLU A 80 -65.30 49.02 5.07
N HIS A 81 -65.97 48.00 4.54
CA HIS A 81 -66.58 46.94 5.35
C HIS A 81 -65.55 46.06 6.09
N THR A 82 -64.52 45.59 5.38
CA THR A 82 -63.44 44.76 5.96
C THR A 82 -62.66 45.53 7.03
N LEU A 83 -62.32 46.79 6.78
CA LEU A 83 -61.64 47.64 7.77
C LEU A 83 -62.50 47.99 8.99
N THR A 84 -63.83 48.04 8.85
CA THR A 84 -64.74 48.31 9.99
C THR A 84 -65.02 47.11 10.88
N GLN A 85 -64.76 45.87 10.44
CA GLN A 85 -64.96 44.66 11.26
C GLN A 85 -63.72 44.22 12.06
N ALA A 86 -62.52 44.66 11.68
CA ALA A 86 -61.27 44.24 12.32
C ALA A 86 -61.12 44.72 13.79
N GLY A 87 -61.99 45.63 14.27
CA GLY A 87 -62.09 46.01 15.67
C GLY A 87 -63.50 45.73 16.18
N GLY A 88 -63.63 45.02 17.32
CA GLY A 88 -64.91 44.63 17.94
C GLY A 88 -65.80 45.78 18.46
N ASP A 89 -65.76 46.97 17.86
CA ASP A 89 -66.58 48.11 18.22
C ASP A 89 -67.62 48.40 17.13
N VAL A 90 -68.89 48.24 17.53
CA VAL A 90 -70.12 48.83 16.97
C VAL A 90 -70.01 49.36 15.54
N ALA A 91 -70.49 48.57 14.57
CA ALA A 91 -70.76 49.06 13.23
C ALA A 91 -71.55 50.38 13.29
N PRO A 92 -71.10 51.50 12.67
CA PRO A 92 -71.89 52.71 12.63
C PRO A 92 -73.18 52.40 11.87
N SER A 93 -74.32 52.68 12.49
CA SER A 93 -75.63 52.43 11.88
C SER A 93 -75.69 53.08 10.50
N ALA A 94 -75.82 52.28 9.44
CA ALA A 94 -75.96 52.77 8.08
C ALA A 94 -77.21 53.67 8.01
N SER A 95 -77.02 54.99 7.94
CA SER A 95 -78.11 55.96 7.87
C SER A 95 -78.41 56.34 6.42
N GLY A 96 -79.65 56.10 5.99
CA GLY A 96 -80.18 56.44 4.66
C GLY A 96 -81.11 55.37 4.07
N LEU A 97 -81.95 55.74 3.11
CA LEU A 97 -82.93 54.85 2.42
C LEU A 97 -82.32 53.57 1.80
N LEU A 98 -80.99 53.51 1.64
CA LEU A 98 -80.26 52.36 1.08
C LEU A 98 -79.88 51.29 2.12
N SER A 99 -80.19 51.45 3.42
CA SER A 99 -80.00 50.39 4.43
C SER A 99 -81.21 49.46 4.59
N ILE A 100 -82.32 49.75 3.90
CA ILE A 100 -83.61 49.03 4.01
C ILE A 100 -83.63 47.74 3.17
N VAL A 101 -82.72 47.58 2.21
CA VAL A 101 -82.58 46.37 1.40
C VAL A 101 -81.26 45.68 1.77
N PRO A 102 -81.28 44.47 2.36
CA PRO A 102 -80.06 43.71 2.57
C PRO A 102 -79.55 43.26 1.20
N GLY A 103 -78.61 44.01 0.64
CA GLY A 103 -77.85 43.57 -0.51
C GLY A 103 -76.99 42.35 -0.14
N PRO A 104 -76.52 41.56 -1.13
CA PRO A 104 -75.54 40.52 -0.86
C PRO A 104 -74.29 41.14 -0.23
N SER A 105 -74.03 40.82 1.04
CA SER A 105 -72.76 41.11 1.71
C SER A 105 -71.82 39.94 1.51
N TYR A 106 -70.51 40.20 1.52
CA TYR A 106 -69.50 39.16 1.38
C TYR A 106 -69.67 38.07 2.45
N GLU A 107 -69.97 38.45 3.70
CA GLU A 107 -70.21 37.53 4.82
C GLU A 107 -71.43 36.61 4.65
N ASN A 108 -72.48 37.09 3.96
CA ASN A 108 -73.66 36.27 3.68
C ASN A 108 -73.40 35.27 2.52
N LEU A 109 -72.43 35.56 1.65
CA LEU A 109 -72.06 34.70 0.52
C LEU A 109 -70.89 33.76 0.86
N PHE A 110 -69.99 34.17 1.74
CA PHE A 110 -68.78 33.46 2.17
C PHE A 110 -68.59 33.63 3.70
N PRO A 111 -69.20 32.76 4.52
CA PRO A 111 -69.31 32.95 5.98
C PRO A 111 -68.04 32.57 6.78
N THR A 112 -66.84 32.84 6.26
CA THR A 112 -65.56 32.42 6.86
C THR A 112 -64.71 33.61 7.29
N ASP A 113 -64.33 33.67 8.57
CA ASP A 113 -63.55 34.76 9.17
C ASP A 113 -62.03 34.55 8.91
N PHE A 114 -61.62 34.73 7.64
CA PHE A 114 -60.27 34.43 7.16
C PHE A 114 -59.16 35.18 7.93
N GLU A 115 -59.44 36.39 8.45
CA GLU A 115 -58.46 37.19 9.19
C GLU A 115 -58.16 36.65 10.59
N LYS A 116 -59.12 35.96 11.24
CA LYS A 116 -58.86 35.28 12.53
C LYS A 116 -58.21 33.90 12.36
N LEU A 117 -58.31 33.32 11.17
CA LEU A 117 -57.89 31.93 10.90
C LEU A 117 -56.54 31.82 10.17
N SER A 118 -55.99 32.92 9.63
CA SER A 118 -54.72 32.91 8.89
C SER A 118 -53.69 33.88 9.52
N PRO A 119 -52.72 33.39 10.32
CA PRO A 119 -51.65 34.25 10.81
C PRO A 119 -50.83 34.81 9.63
N PRO A 120 -50.14 35.96 9.77
CA PRO A 120 -49.46 36.63 8.65
C PRO A 120 -48.41 35.78 7.91
N GLN A 121 -47.88 34.74 8.56
CA GLN A 121 -46.91 33.81 7.99
C GLN A 121 -47.52 32.50 7.49
N ALA A 122 -48.83 32.30 7.61
CA ALA A 122 -49.51 31.13 7.04
C ALA A 122 -49.52 31.20 5.52
N LEU A 123 -49.51 30.03 4.88
CA LEU A 123 -49.51 29.92 3.41
C LEU A 123 -50.79 30.51 2.82
N GLU A 124 -51.92 30.27 3.47
CA GLU A 124 -53.27 30.74 3.13
C GLU A 124 -53.50 32.23 3.43
N SER A 125 -52.53 32.93 4.06
CA SER A 125 -52.66 34.36 4.32
C SER A 125 -52.69 35.14 3.01
N THR A 126 -53.57 36.14 2.92
CA THR A 126 -53.66 37.04 1.75
C THR A 126 -52.43 37.92 1.56
N ALA A 127 -51.56 38.01 2.57
CA ALA A 127 -50.29 38.72 2.55
C ALA A 127 -49.07 37.78 2.45
N SER A 128 -49.28 36.48 2.24
CA SER A 128 -48.19 35.51 2.16
C SER A 128 -47.40 35.62 0.85
N PRO A 129 -46.14 35.12 0.80
CA PRO A 129 -45.41 34.96 -0.46
C PRO A 129 -46.17 34.14 -1.51
N VAL A 130 -46.99 33.18 -1.07
CA VAL A 130 -47.85 32.35 -1.94
C VAL A 130 -48.94 33.20 -2.59
N ALA A 131 -49.62 34.05 -1.82
CA ALA A 131 -50.63 34.96 -2.36
C ALA A 131 -50.03 35.91 -3.41
N TYR A 132 -48.82 36.41 -3.14
CA TYR A 132 -48.07 37.22 -4.11
C TYR A 132 -47.71 36.44 -5.38
N MET A 133 -47.18 35.23 -5.25
CA MET A 133 -46.86 34.35 -6.37
C MET A 133 -48.10 34.04 -7.24
N MET A 134 -49.25 33.76 -6.62
CA MET A 134 -50.49 33.50 -7.35
C MET A 134 -50.98 34.72 -8.13
N GLU A 135 -50.82 35.93 -7.59
CA GLU A 135 -51.14 37.16 -8.32
C GLU A 135 -50.18 37.37 -9.51
N LEU A 136 -48.89 37.05 -9.35
CA LEU A 136 -47.93 37.07 -10.46
C LEU A 136 -48.29 36.07 -11.55
N LEU A 137 -48.68 34.84 -11.19
CA LEU A 137 -49.10 33.83 -12.17
C LEU A 137 -50.32 34.31 -12.97
N ARG A 138 -51.35 34.82 -12.28
CA ARG A 138 -52.55 35.40 -12.92
C ARG A 138 -52.22 36.61 -13.79
N TRP A 139 -51.21 37.39 -13.42
CA TRP A 139 -50.77 38.53 -14.21
C TRP A 139 -50.04 38.09 -15.49
N ILE A 140 -49.22 37.04 -15.42
CA ILE A 140 -48.54 36.46 -16.58
C ILE A 140 -49.54 35.83 -17.56
N GLU A 141 -50.55 35.09 -17.06
CA GLU A 141 -51.63 34.55 -17.90
C GLU A 141 -52.36 35.65 -18.67
N ARG A 142 -52.59 36.82 -18.03
CA ARG A 142 -53.19 37.99 -18.69
C ARG A 142 -52.31 38.58 -19.79
N LEU A 143 -50.98 38.49 -19.70
CA LEU A 143 -50.06 38.98 -20.72
C LEU A 143 -50.03 38.05 -21.95
N ASP A 144 -50.15 36.74 -21.72
CA ASP A 144 -50.12 35.70 -22.78
C ASP A 144 -51.37 35.74 -23.71
N ASP A 145 -52.47 36.38 -23.26
CA ASP A 145 -53.73 36.55 -24.01
C ASP A 145 -53.78 37.79 -24.93
N VAL A 146 -52.81 38.72 -24.80
CA VAL A 146 -52.83 40.04 -25.45
C VAL A 146 -52.00 40.11 -26.74
N VAL A 147 -51.08 39.16 -26.98
CA VAL A 147 -50.13 39.22 -28.11
C VAL A 147 -50.52 38.29 -29.27
N GLU A 148 -50.82 38.85 -30.45
CA GLU A 148 -51.01 38.14 -31.74
C GLU A 148 -49.65 37.92 -32.44
N ASN A 149 -48.79 37.06 -31.90
CA ASN A 149 -47.66 36.52 -32.64
C ASN A 149 -47.72 34.99 -32.59
N ASP A 150 -47.46 34.32 -33.71
CA ASP A 150 -47.48 32.85 -33.86
C ASP A 150 -46.46 32.12 -32.97
N GLN A 151 -45.54 32.85 -32.32
CA GLN A 151 -44.58 32.33 -31.34
C GLN A 151 -44.90 32.87 -29.94
N LYS A 152 -45.89 32.26 -29.26
CA LYS A 152 -46.15 32.53 -27.84
C LYS A 152 -45.08 31.84 -26.97
N TYR A 153 -44.26 32.60 -26.24
CA TYR A 153 -43.29 32.08 -25.27
C TYR A 153 -43.94 31.84 -23.90
N LEU A 154 -44.91 30.92 -23.85
CA LEU A 154 -45.66 30.61 -22.63
C LEU A 154 -44.73 30.22 -21.49
N LEU A 155 -44.99 30.71 -20.28
CA LEU A 155 -44.17 30.39 -19.10
C LEU A 155 -44.09 28.87 -18.86
N HIS A 156 -45.22 28.18 -19.04
CA HIS A 156 -45.29 26.73 -18.82
C HIS A 156 -44.49 25.91 -19.83
N ASP A 157 -44.24 26.45 -21.04
CA ASP A 157 -43.42 25.75 -22.03
C ASP A 157 -41.92 25.92 -21.78
N ARG A 158 -41.53 27.04 -21.18
CA ARG A 158 -40.14 27.32 -20.78
C ARG A 158 -39.75 26.66 -19.46
N ARG A 159 -40.71 26.53 -18.54
CA ARG A 159 -40.54 25.97 -17.20
C ARG A 159 -41.64 24.94 -16.94
N LYS A 160 -41.36 23.70 -17.37
CA LYS A 160 -42.28 22.56 -17.27
C LYS A 160 -42.49 22.10 -15.82
N ASP A 161 -41.57 22.45 -14.92
CA ASP A 161 -41.58 22.14 -13.49
C ASP A 161 -42.60 22.97 -12.68
N LEU A 162 -42.76 24.27 -13.00
CA LEU A 162 -43.45 25.22 -12.11
C LEU A 162 -44.93 24.90 -11.82
N LYS A 163 -45.66 24.31 -12.78
CA LYS A 163 -47.08 23.93 -12.56
C LYS A 163 -47.24 22.67 -11.72
N ALA A 164 -46.23 21.80 -11.69
CA ALA A 164 -46.25 20.56 -10.93
C ALA A 164 -45.75 20.76 -9.48
N LEU A 165 -45.12 21.89 -9.20
CA LEU A 165 -44.58 22.22 -7.88
C LEU A 165 -45.72 22.34 -6.84
N THR A 166 -45.63 21.54 -5.78
CA THR A 166 -46.55 21.58 -4.65
C THR A 166 -46.23 22.78 -3.76
N VAL A 167 -47.22 23.61 -3.45
CA VAL A 167 -47.05 24.75 -2.54
C VAL A 167 -47.32 24.31 -1.11
N ASP A 168 -46.27 23.95 -0.39
CA ASP A 168 -46.32 23.58 1.02
C ASP A 168 -45.34 24.40 1.88
N TYR A 169 -45.33 24.14 3.20
CA TYR A 169 -44.51 24.90 4.14
C TYR A 169 -43.01 24.74 3.85
N SER A 170 -42.56 23.52 3.56
CA SER A 170 -41.18 23.22 3.17
C SER A 170 -40.77 23.99 1.93
N THR A 171 -41.57 23.97 0.86
CA THR A 171 -41.25 24.62 -0.41
C THR A 171 -41.12 26.13 -0.30
N VAL A 172 -41.88 26.77 0.61
CA VAL A 172 -41.84 28.22 0.81
C VAL A 172 -40.73 28.67 1.77
N HIS A 173 -40.37 27.85 2.77
CA HIS A 173 -39.49 28.25 3.87
C HIS A 173 -38.15 27.50 3.95
N GLN A 174 -38.00 26.35 3.30
CA GLN A 174 -36.76 25.59 3.29
C GLN A 174 -35.68 26.34 2.50
N SER A 175 -34.51 26.49 3.11
CA SER A 175 -33.33 26.99 2.41
C SER A 175 -32.74 25.88 1.55
N VAL A 176 -32.64 26.13 0.24
CA VAL A 176 -32.09 25.19 -0.75
C VAL A 176 -31.05 25.93 -1.59
N SER A 177 -30.02 25.23 -2.07
CA SER A 177 -29.01 25.86 -2.93
C SER A 177 -29.58 26.17 -4.32
N ALA A 178 -29.03 27.16 -5.02
CA ALA A 178 -29.47 27.46 -6.39
C ALA A 178 -29.21 26.29 -7.35
N VAL A 179 -28.17 25.48 -7.10
CA VAL A 179 -27.84 24.31 -7.95
C VAL A 179 -28.89 23.21 -7.80
N ASP A 180 -29.33 22.94 -6.57
CA ASP A 180 -30.39 21.95 -6.28
C ASP A 180 -31.76 22.38 -6.83
N ILE A 181 -31.90 23.65 -7.24
CA ILE A 181 -33.05 24.14 -8.00
C ILE A 181 -32.80 24.00 -9.50
N ILE A 182 -31.62 24.40 -9.98
CA ILE A 182 -31.31 24.43 -11.42
C ILE A 182 -31.24 23.02 -12.01
N VAL A 183 -30.61 22.06 -11.32
CA VAL A 183 -30.43 20.70 -11.84
C VAL A 183 -31.78 20.00 -12.07
N PRO A 184 -32.71 19.90 -11.10
CA PRO A 184 -34.02 19.31 -11.35
C PRO A 184 -34.83 20.05 -12.42
N VAL A 185 -34.66 21.38 -12.53
CA VAL A 185 -35.31 22.17 -13.59
C VAL A 185 -34.79 21.75 -14.97
N LEU A 186 -33.49 21.57 -15.13
CA LEU A 186 -32.88 21.10 -16.37
C LEU A 186 -33.26 19.65 -16.67
N GLU A 187 -33.21 18.76 -15.69
CA GLU A 187 -33.61 17.36 -15.83
C GLU A 187 -35.07 17.26 -16.28
N THR A 188 -35.98 17.94 -15.59
CA THR A 188 -37.41 17.97 -15.93
C THR A 188 -37.62 18.52 -17.35
N PHE A 189 -36.87 19.55 -17.74
CA PHE A 189 -36.94 20.11 -19.08
C PHE A 189 -36.44 19.13 -20.15
N ILE A 190 -35.34 18.41 -19.90
CA ILE A 190 -34.78 17.43 -20.83
C ILE A 190 -35.76 16.25 -20.98
N THR A 191 -36.21 15.65 -19.87
CA THR A 191 -37.15 14.52 -19.89
C THR A 191 -38.48 14.86 -20.56
N ALA A 192 -38.96 16.11 -20.42
CA ALA A 192 -40.20 16.55 -21.05
C ALA A 192 -40.07 16.69 -22.59
N ASN A 193 -38.87 16.90 -23.12
CA ASN A 193 -38.62 17.06 -24.55
C ASN A 193 -38.08 15.77 -25.22
N ASP A 194 -37.38 14.91 -24.46
CA ASP A 194 -36.95 13.59 -24.90
C ASP A 194 -37.26 12.55 -23.80
N ALA A 195 -38.44 11.95 -23.91
CA ALA A 195 -38.95 10.98 -22.93
C ALA A 195 -38.43 9.54 -23.15
N THR A 196 -37.53 9.33 -24.12
CA THR A 196 -37.18 7.98 -24.59
C THR A 196 -35.84 7.45 -24.07
N SER A 197 -34.98 8.32 -23.53
CA SER A 197 -33.64 7.97 -23.05
C SER A 197 -33.50 8.21 -21.55
N ASN A 198 -32.78 7.32 -20.87
CA ASN A 198 -32.27 7.59 -19.53
C ASN A 198 -31.26 8.76 -19.64
N LEU A 199 -31.41 9.78 -18.80
CA LEU A 199 -30.64 11.02 -18.91
C LEU A 199 -29.13 10.76 -18.84
N ASP A 200 -28.71 9.90 -17.92
CA ASP A 200 -27.28 9.59 -17.73
C ASP A 200 -26.70 8.91 -18.97
N ASP A 201 -27.44 7.97 -19.56
CA ASP A 201 -27.05 7.28 -20.80
C ASP A 201 -27.01 8.25 -21.98
N ALA A 202 -27.92 9.23 -22.03
CA ALA A 202 -27.96 10.26 -23.06
C ALA A 202 -26.75 11.22 -22.96
N LEU A 203 -26.40 11.66 -21.74
CA LEU A 203 -25.23 12.52 -21.49
C LEU A 203 -23.90 11.79 -21.75
N LEU A 204 -23.89 10.48 -21.54
CA LEU A 204 -22.76 9.62 -21.84
C LEU A 204 -22.57 9.40 -23.34
N ALA A 205 -23.67 9.20 -24.09
CA ALA A 205 -23.62 8.96 -25.53
C ALA A 205 -23.41 10.24 -26.36
N ALA A 206 -23.87 11.38 -25.86
CA ALA A 206 -23.75 12.65 -26.54
C ALA A 206 -22.27 13.11 -26.62
N ARG A 207 -21.89 13.65 -27.78
CA ARG A 207 -20.56 14.24 -28.01
C ARG A 207 -20.59 15.76 -28.13
N TYR A 208 -21.72 16.34 -28.52
CA TYR A 208 -21.94 17.78 -28.56
C TYR A 208 -22.96 18.16 -27.47
N PRO A 209 -22.70 19.22 -26.68
CA PRO A 209 -21.59 20.18 -26.76
C PRO A 209 -20.21 19.58 -26.36
N ASN A 210 -19.12 20.28 -26.71
CA ASN A 210 -17.71 19.83 -26.50
C ASN A 210 -17.29 19.47 -25.07
N GLY A 211 -18.15 19.68 -24.06
CA GLY A 211 -17.92 19.24 -22.68
C GLY A 211 -18.32 17.79 -22.40
N LEU A 212 -19.05 17.14 -23.32
CA LEU A 212 -19.47 15.74 -23.22
C LEU A 212 -18.41 14.81 -23.89
N PRO A 213 -18.37 13.50 -23.63
CA PRO A 213 -19.29 12.70 -22.81
C PRO A 213 -19.12 12.95 -21.32
N TYR A 214 -20.23 12.95 -20.58
CA TYR A 214 -20.21 13.03 -19.11
C TYR A 214 -20.44 11.64 -18.52
N TYR A 215 -19.47 11.15 -17.75
CA TYR A 215 -19.56 9.85 -17.09
C TYR A 215 -19.48 10.00 -15.57
N GLN A 216 -20.64 10.02 -14.92
CA GLN A 216 -20.78 10.32 -13.50
C GLN A 216 -19.92 9.39 -12.62
N HIS A 217 -19.87 8.09 -12.89
CA HIS A 217 -19.11 7.15 -12.05
C HIS A 217 -17.62 7.49 -12.01
N TRP A 218 -17.01 7.85 -13.15
CA TRP A 218 -15.62 8.32 -13.17
C TRP A 218 -15.45 9.63 -12.40
N VAL A 219 -16.34 10.60 -12.62
CA VAL A 219 -16.28 11.91 -11.94
C VAL A 219 -16.33 11.73 -10.43
N SER A 220 -17.18 10.83 -9.92
CA SER A 220 -17.25 10.50 -8.49
C SER A 220 -15.94 9.90 -7.97
N ILE A 221 -15.39 8.89 -8.65
CA ILE A 221 -14.14 8.21 -8.21
C ILE A 221 -12.97 9.20 -8.23
N ASP A 222 -12.82 9.95 -9.32
CA ASP A 222 -11.76 10.95 -9.49
C ASP A 222 -11.90 12.07 -8.46
N TRP A 223 -13.12 12.54 -8.18
CA TRP A 223 -13.40 13.52 -7.12
C TRP A 223 -13.00 13.01 -5.73
N VAL A 224 -13.41 11.79 -5.37
CA VAL A 224 -13.04 11.19 -4.08
C VAL A 224 -11.51 11.04 -3.97
N SER A 225 -10.84 10.56 -5.02
CA SER A 225 -9.37 10.45 -5.00
C SER A 225 -8.68 11.82 -4.85
N ARG A 226 -9.17 12.86 -5.55
CA ARG A 226 -8.67 14.24 -5.41
C ARG A 226 -8.88 14.80 -4.02
N HIS A 227 -10.01 14.52 -3.39
CA HIS A 227 -10.31 14.97 -2.04
C HIS A 227 -9.24 14.51 -1.03
N HIS A 228 -8.67 13.32 -1.23
CA HIS A 228 -7.57 12.79 -0.41
C HIS A 228 -6.16 13.16 -0.92
N GLY A 229 -6.05 14.03 -1.92
CA GLY A 229 -4.77 14.43 -2.50
C GLY A 229 -4.08 13.31 -3.28
N MET A 230 -4.86 12.42 -3.91
CA MET A 230 -4.37 11.29 -4.70
C MET A 230 -4.98 11.29 -6.11
N SER A 231 -4.51 10.37 -6.95
CA SER A 231 -5.14 10.03 -8.24
C SER A 231 -5.54 8.55 -8.25
N VAL A 232 -6.48 8.19 -9.11
CA VAL A 232 -6.86 6.78 -9.35
C VAL A 232 -5.63 5.96 -9.77
N GLY A 233 -4.73 6.56 -10.57
CA GLY A 233 -3.46 5.95 -10.95
C GLY A 233 -2.55 5.66 -9.77
N HIS A 234 -2.43 6.57 -8.81
CA HIS A 234 -1.67 6.34 -7.58
C HIS A 234 -2.21 5.12 -6.82
N VAL A 235 -3.54 5.04 -6.64
CA VAL A 235 -4.17 3.89 -5.97
C VAL A 235 -3.90 2.60 -6.76
N ALA A 236 -4.00 2.64 -8.10
CA ALA A 236 -3.72 1.49 -8.95
C ALA A 236 -2.29 0.93 -8.80
N GLN A 237 -1.27 1.79 -8.68
CA GLN A 237 0.11 1.34 -8.41
C GLN A 237 0.22 0.73 -7.01
N ARG A 238 -0.39 1.37 -6.01
CA ARG A 238 -0.26 0.95 -4.61
C ARG A 238 -1.03 -0.32 -4.25
N VAL A 239 -1.99 -0.75 -5.06
CA VAL A 239 -2.66 -2.06 -4.92
C VAL A 239 -2.06 -3.16 -5.79
N ASP A 240 -1.07 -2.84 -6.62
CA ASP A 240 -0.36 -3.84 -7.41
C ASP A 240 0.64 -4.61 -6.54
N VAL A 241 0.60 -5.94 -6.64
CA VAL A 241 1.54 -6.86 -5.96
C VAL A 241 2.97 -6.62 -6.44
N HIS A 242 3.13 -6.21 -7.69
CA HIS A 242 4.44 -6.07 -8.33
C HIS A 242 5.12 -4.72 -8.08
N PHE A 243 4.41 -3.75 -7.53
CA PHE A 243 5.00 -2.48 -7.12
C PHE A 243 5.94 -2.71 -5.92
N PRO A 244 7.11 -2.04 -5.85
CA PRO A 244 7.55 -0.96 -6.73
C PRO A 244 8.31 -1.44 -7.97
N TYR A 245 8.03 -0.79 -9.10
CA TYR A 245 8.60 -1.16 -10.41
C TYR A 245 10.11 -0.90 -10.53
N PHE A 246 10.70 -0.07 -9.66
CA PHE A 246 12.12 0.27 -9.70
C PHE A 246 13.06 -0.88 -9.28
N LEU A 247 12.50 -1.94 -8.66
CA LEU A 247 13.23 -3.15 -8.28
C LEU A 247 13.31 -4.21 -9.37
N LYS A 248 12.55 -4.04 -10.47
CA LYS A 248 12.53 -4.96 -11.61
C LYS A 248 13.53 -4.52 -12.66
N GLU A 249 14.16 -5.47 -13.35
CA GLU A 249 14.97 -5.19 -14.54
C GLU A 249 14.15 -4.49 -15.64
N ARG A 250 12.87 -4.85 -15.75
CA ARG A 250 11.91 -4.24 -16.65
C ARG A 250 10.77 -3.63 -15.83
N ALA A 251 10.74 -2.30 -15.78
CA ALA A 251 9.73 -1.55 -15.02
C ALA A 251 8.35 -1.52 -15.70
N TRP A 252 8.25 -1.80 -17.01
CA TRP A 252 6.98 -1.78 -17.73
C TRP A 252 6.20 -3.08 -17.58
N ASP A 253 4.97 -2.99 -17.08
CA ASP A 253 3.94 -4.04 -17.14
C ASP A 253 2.55 -3.44 -17.43
N ALA A 254 1.56 -4.33 -17.65
CA ALA A 254 0.20 -3.92 -17.98
C ALA A 254 -0.49 -3.17 -16.81
N ASP A 255 -0.05 -3.42 -15.57
CA ASP A 255 -0.55 -2.74 -14.38
C ASP A 255 -0.05 -1.29 -14.32
N LEU A 256 1.23 -1.03 -14.64
CA LEU A 256 1.78 0.32 -14.78
C LEU A 256 1.08 1.10 -15.90
N ALA A 257 0.87 0.50 -17.07
CA ALA A 257 0.15 1.13 -18.19
C ALA A 257 -1.25 1.58 -17.76
N ARG A 258 -2.01 0.69 -17.11
CA ARG A 258 -3.34 0.99 -16.55
C ARG A 258 -3.28 2.13 -15.54
N ALA A 259 -2.31 2.09 -14.62
CA ALA A 259 -2.14 3.13 -13.62
C ALA A 259 -1.83 4.50 -14.23
N LEU A 260 -0.94 4.57 -15.23
CA LEU A 260 -0.66 5.82 -15.94
C LEU A 260 -1.88 6.32 -16.70
N SER A 261 -2.65 5.43 -17.34
CA SER A 261 -3.90 5.79 -18.02
C SER A 261 -4.89 6.46 -17.06
N HIS A 262 -5.04 5.93 -15.84
CA HIS A 262 -5.88 6.51 -14.79
C HIS A 262 -5.29 7.77 -14.16
N ALA A 263 -3.96 7.90 -14.11
CA ALA A 263 -3.29 9.12 -13.66
C ALA A 263 -3.55 10.31 -14.58
N SER A 264 -3.94 10.09 -15.85
CA SER A 264 -4.28 11.17 -16.80
C SER A 264 -5.51 12.00 -16.37
N ARG A 265 -6.29 11.51 -15.41
CA ARG A 265 -7.58 12.05 -14.95
C ARG A 265 -8.70 12.05 -16.00
N LEU A 266 -8.46 11.40 -17.14
CA LEU A 266 -9.44 11.22 -18.20
C LEU A 266 -10.24 9.94 -17.97
N GLY A 267 -11.57 10.04 -18.01
CA GLY A 267 -12.47 8.90 -17.90
C GLY A 267 -12.34 7.94 -19.09
N PRO A 268 -12.79 6.69 -18.97
CA PRO A 268 -12.62 5.68 -20.01
C PRO A 268 -13.27 6.07 -21.35
N TYR A 269 -14.39 6.79 -21.32
CA TYR A 269 -15.04 7.32 -22.53
C TYR A 269 -14.31 8.51 -23.15
N GLN A 270 -13.68 9.36 -22.33
CA GLN A 270 -12.84 10.46 -22.81
C GLN A 270 -11.58 9.91 -23.48
N ARG A 271 -10.92 8.93 -22.84
CA ARG A 271 -9.76 8.21 -23.39
C ARG A 271 -10.12 7.50 -24.69
N GLY A 272 -11.25 6.79 -24.72
CA GLY A 272 -11.77 6.14 -25.92
C GLY A 272 -12.02 7.12 -27.08
N LEU A 273 -12.62 8.29 -26.81
CA LEU A 273 -12.85 9.31 -27.83
C LEU A 273 -11.55 9.84 -28.43
N LEU A 274 -10.49 9.99 -27.63
CA LEU A 274 -9.19 10.45 -28.11
C LEU A 274 -8.49 9.41 -28.99
N SER A 275 -8.66 8.12 -28.71
CA SER A 275 -7.98 7.03 -29.40
C SER A 275 -8.76 6.42 -30.57
N GLU A 276 -9.93 6.94 -30.91
CA GLU A 276 -10.73 6.50 -32.08
C GLU A 276 -9.93 6.55 -33.40
N PRO A 277 -10.20 5.66 -34.36
CA PRO A 277 -9.58 5.74 -35.68
C PRO A 277 -9.97 7.04 -36.40
N PRO A 278 -9.20 7.49 -37.41
CA PRO A 278 -9.59 8.61 -38.27
C PRO A 278 -10.93 8.36 -38.96
N VAL A 279 -11.64 9.45 -39.26
CA VAL A 279 -12.98 9.41 -39.84
C VAL A 279 -12.92 9.24 -41.36
N ASP A 280 -13.68 8.28 -41.89
CA ASP A 280 -13.84 8.12 -43.33
C ASP A 280 -14.67 9.26 -43.94
N ILE A 281 -14.28 9.75 -45.12
CA ILE A 281 -14.97 10.86 -45.79
C ILE A 281 -16.45 10.58 -46.10
N ALA A 282 -16.83 9.30 -46.20
CA ALA A 282 -18.21 8.87 -46.37
C ALA A 282 -19.11 9.27 -45.18
N ASP A 283 -18.53 9.31 -43.97
CA ASP A 283 -19.25 9.52 -42.71
C ASP A 283 -19.14 10.98 -42.20
N LYS A 284 -18.58 11.89 -43.01
CA LYS A 284 -18.32 13.29 -42.62
C LYS A 284 -19.54 14.03 -42.08
N VAL A 285 -20.72 13.78 -42.66
CA VAL A 285 -21.96 14.46 -42.26
C VAL A 285 -22.35 14.07 -40.83
N ASP A 286 -22.28 12.77 -40.52
CA ASP A 286 -22.60 12.27 -39.19
C ASP A 286 -21.52 12.64 -38.17
N PHE A 287 -20.25 12.69 -38.60
CA PHE A 287 -19.14 13.21 -37.78
C PHE A 287 -19.37 14.67 -37.35
N PHE A 288 -19.65 15.58 -38.29
CA PHE A 288 -19.88 16.99 -37.97
C PHE A 288 -21.16 17.20 -37.16
N ARG A 289 -22.23 16.44 -37.47
CA ARG A 289 -23.47 16.48 -36.67
C ARG A 289 -23.21 16.08 -35.23
N SER A 290 -22.48 14.98 -35.02
CA SER A 290 -22.27 14.41 -33.69
C SER A 290 -21.27 15.20 -32.84
N ASN A 291 -20.17 15.66 -33.43
CA ASN A 291 -19.07 16.30 -32.70
C ASN A 291 -19.18 17.83 -32.62
N TYR A 292 -19.73 18.48 -33.65
CA TYR A 292 -19.83 19.94 -33.74
C TYR A 292 -21.29 20.45 -33.70
N GLY A 293 -22.28 19.56 -33.63
CA GLY A 293 -23.68 19.95 -33.49
C GLY A 293 -24.24 20.66 -34.72
N THR A 294 -23.88 20.24 -35.93
CA THR A 294 -24.34 20.84 -37.21
C THR A 294 -25.73 20.33 -37.64
N GLY A 295 -26.67 20.22 -36.71
CA GLY A 295 -28.03 19.75 -37.00
C GLY A 295 -28.93 20.82 -37.62
N ASP A 296 -28.73 22.07 -37.20
CA ASP A 296 -29.48 23.28 -37.57
C ASP A 296 -28.72 24.20 -38.54
N VAL A 297 -27.44 23.91 -38.79
CA VAL A 297 -26.53 24.67 -39.66
C VAL A 297 -25.83 23.71 -40.62
N ASP A 298 -25.59 24.13 -41.87
CA ASP A 298 -24.83 23.33 -42.84
C ASP A 298 -23.38 23.15 -42.34
N TYR A 299 -22.92 21.90 -42.27
CA TYR A 299 -21.57 21.57 -41.82
C TYR A 299 -20.48 22.24 -42.66
N GLN A 300 -20.78 22.60 -43.90
CA GLN A 300 -19.84 23.30 -44.79
C GLN A 300 -19.52 24.73 -44.29
N ASP A 301 -20.44 25.35 -43.56
CA ASP A 301 -20.26 26.70 -43.01
C ASP A 301 -19.43 26.69 -41.72
N LEU A 302 -19.04 25.52 -41.20
CA LEU A 302 -18.20 25.38 -40.01
C LEU A 302 -16.80 25.99 -40.20
N ASN A 303 -16.35 26.21 -41.44
CA ASN A 303 -15.11 26.94 -41.69
C ASN A 303 -15.22 28.44 -41.40
N ARG A 304 -16.41 29.00 -41.18
CA ARG A 304 -16.57 30.41 -40.78
C ARG A 304 -16.22 30.55 -39.31
N VAL A 305 -15.27 31.44 -38.99
CA VAL A 305 -14.72 31.58 -37.62
C VAL A 305 -15.79 31.84 -36.56
N ILE A 306 -16.84 32.60 -36.91
CA ILE A 306 -17.97 32.88 -35.99
C ILE A 306 -18.74 31.59 -35.66
N ILE A 307 -19.08 30.79 -36.68
CA ILE A 307 -19.83 29.54 -36.50
C ILE A 307 -18.94 28.51 -35.79
N PHE A 308 -17.68 28.41 -36.18
CA PHE A 308 -16.70 27.56 -35.50
C PHE A 308 -16.58 27.92 -34.02
N GLY A 309 -16.42 29.20 -33.68
CA GLY A 309 -16.33 29.68 -32.31
C GLY A 309 -17.60 29.39 -31.50
N GLU A 310 -18.79 29.62 -32.08
CA GLU A 310 -20.07 29.31 -31.45
C GLU A 310 -20.21 27.81 -31.13
N ARG A 311 -19.91 26.94 -32.10
CA ARG A 311 -20.03 25.48 -31.94
C ARG A 311 -18.95 24.90 -31.03
N THR A 312 -17.78 25.51 -30.97
CA THR A 312 -16.69 25.04 -30.10
C THR A 312 -16.66 25.70 -28.73
N LYS A 313 -17.47 26.74 -28.51
CA LYS A 313 -17.45 27.65 -27.35
C LYS A 313 -16.12 28.38 -27.16
N LEU A 314 -15.39 28.61 -28.25
CA LEU A 314 -14.13 29.35 -28.24
C LEU A 314 -14.35 30.80 -28.68
N ASP A 315 -13.73 31.73 -27.97
CA ASP A 315 -13.64 33.12 -28.39
C ASP A 315 -12.55 33.33 -29.48
N SER A 316 -12.48 34.54 -30.04
CA SER A 316 -11.52 34.85 -31.10
C SER A 316 -10.06 34.69 -30.65
N GLY A 317 -9.73 35.05 -29.41
CA GLY A 317 -8.36 34.93 -28.88
C GLY A 317 -7.97 33.48 -28.67
N GLN A 318 -8.89 32.66 -28.17
CA GLN A 318 -8.71 31.22 -28.01
C GLN A 318 -8.54 30.51 -29.35
N ILE A 319 -9.27 30.92 -30.39
CA ILE A 319 -9.08 30.39 -31.76
C ILE A 319 -7.70 30.80 -32.30
N GLU A 320 -7.28 32.05 -32.10
CA GLU A 320 -5.95 32.50 -32.51
C GLU A 320 -4.83 31.74 -31.77
N ALA A 321 -5.02 31.43 -30.49
CA ALA A 321 -4.12 30.61 -29.69
C ALA A 321 -4.09 29.15 -30.14
N LEU A 322 -5.25 28.55 -30.45
CA LEU A 322 -5.38 27.18 -30.95
C LEU A 322 -4.66 26.98 -32.29
N LEU A 323 -4.72 27.99 -33.16
CA LEU A 323 -4.07 27.98 -34.49
C LEU A 323 -2.63 28.51 -34.45
N SER A 324 -2.18 29.03 -33.30
CA SER A 324 -0.88 29.67 -33.13
C SER A 324 -0.61 30.75 -34.18
N VAL A 325 -1.52 31.71 -34.30
CA VAL A 325 -1.45 32.84 -35.23
C VAL A 325 -1.41 34.18 -34.48
N ARG A 326 -1.00 35.26 -35.16
CA ARG A 326 -0.91 36.62 -34.61
C ARG A 326 -0.07 36.67 -33.33
N ASP A 327 -0.64 37.11 -32.20
CA ASP A 327 0.06 37.28 -30.92
C ASP A 327 0.53 35.93 -30.34
N HIS A 328 -0.05 34.82 -30.81
CA HIS A 328 0.30 33.45 -30.45
C HIS A 328 1.20 32.76 -31.49
N ALA A 329 1.68 33.48 -32.50
CA ALA A 329 2.57 32.93 -33.51
C ALA A 329 3.90 32.45 -32.89
N PRO A 330 4.39 31.25 -33.25
CA PRO A 330 5.68 30.77 -32.79
C PRO A 330 6.81 31.58 -33.42
N VAL A 331 7.80 31.94 -32.58
CA VAL A 331 9.00 32.66 -32.98
C VAL A 331 10.20 31.75 -32.80
N ARG A 332 10.86 31.41 -33.91
CA ARG A 332 12.08 30.58 -33.86
C ARG A 332 13.23 31.36 -33.22
N SER A 333 13.99 30.68 -32.36
CA SER A 333 15.21 31.25 -31.77
C SER A 333 16.18 31.74 -32.86
N PRO A 334 16.80 32.94 -32.68
CA PRO A 334 17.84 33.44 -33.57
C PRO A 334 19.16 32.65 -33.45
N ASN A 335 19.30 31.82 -32.41
CA ASN A 335 20.52 31.07 -32.12
C ASN A 335 20.51 29.66 -32.71
N VAL A 336 19.60 29.38 -33.64
CA VAL A 336 19.41 28.08 -34.29
C VAL A 336 19.74 28.20 -35.77
N LEU A 337 20.73 27.44 -36.23
CA LEU A 337 21.36 27.63 -37.56
C LEU A 337 21.18 26.47 -38.54
N PHE A 338 20.37 25.46 -38.22
CA PHE A 338 20.05 24.38 -39.16
C PHE A 338 19.04 24.80 -40.26
N GLU A 339 19.01 24.07 -41.38
CA GLU A 339 18.25 24.47 -42.56
C GLU A 339 16.71 24.48 -42.35
N PRO A 340 16.00 25.51 -42.84
CA PRO A 340 16.52 26.75 -43.44
C PRO A 340 17.09 27.70 -42.38
N VAL A 341 18.30 28.21 -42.64
CA VAL A 341 19.08 29.04 -41.69
C VAL A 341 18.32 30.30 -41.24
N ASN A 342 17.53 30.90 -42.12
CA ASN A 342 16.67 32.05 -41.79
C ASN A 342 15.24 31.59 -41.48
N ALA A 343 14.65 32.15 -40.42
CA ALA A 343 13.25 31.90 -40.11
C ALA A 343 12.37 32.42 -41.28
N PRO A 344 11.39 31.65 -41.74
CA PRO A 344 10.49 32.11 -42.79
C PRO A 344 9.71 33.35 -42.33
N ALA A 345 9.30 34.19 -43.27
CA ALA A 345 8.54 35.41 -42.99
C ALA A 345 7.13 35.14 -42.42
N LEU A 346 6.62 33.92 -42.60
CA LEU A 346 5.36 33.45 -42.03
C LEU A 346 5.65 32.62 -40.77
N PRO A 347 4.77 32.68 -39.76
CA PRO A 347 4.86 31.82 -38.58
C PRO A 347 4.91 30.33 -38.94
N GLU A 348 5.74 29.56 -38.23
CA GLU A 348 5.88 28.10 -38.40
C GLU A 348 4.97 27.34 -37.44
N SER A 349 3.65 27.61 -37.49
CA SER A 349 2.64 27.00 -36.59
C SER A 349 2.55 25.46 -36.74
N GLU A 350 3.01 24.92 -37.87
CA GLU A 350 3.18 23.48 -38.08
C GLU A 350 4.41 22.88 -37.39
N ARG A 351 5.31 23.71 -36.84
CA ARG A 351 6.52 23.26 -36.11
C ARG A 351 6.45 23.53 -34.61
N SER A 352 5.58 24.46 -34.16
CA SER A 352 5.35 24.72 -32.74
C SER A 352 3.95 25.30 -32.47
N GLY A 353 3.35 24.91 -31.35
CA GLY A 353 2.10 25.45 -30.82
C GLY A 353 0.83 24.82 -31.40
N SER A 354 0.84 24.46 -32.69
CA SER A 354 -0.29 23.83 -33.39
C SER A 354 0.17 22.68 -34.27
N VAL A 355 1.20 21.94 -33.87
CA VAL A 355 1.82 20.89 -34.68
C VAL A 355 0.88 19.70 -34.86
N TYR A 356 0.20 19.27 -33.79
CA TYR A 356 -0.69 18.12 -33.80
C TYR A 356 -1.80 18.28 -34.82
N LEU A 357 -2.55 19.39 -34.76
CA LEU A 357 -3.65 19.63 -35.72
C LEU A 357 -3.13 19.73 -37.15
N ASN A 358 -1.91 20.25 -37.33
CA ASN A 358 -1.29 20.46 -38.63
C ASN A 358 -0.60 19.23 -39.23
N ASN A 359 -0.51 18.10 -38.52
CA ASN A 359 0.23 16.91 -38.98
C ASN A 359 1.72 17.19 -39.26
N GLN A 360 2.29 18.28 -38.70
CA GLN A 360 3.60 18.83 -39.09
C GLN A 360 3.73 19.13 -40.60
N GLU A 361 2.62 19.42 -41.27
CA GLU A 361 2.57 19.73 -42.71
C GLU A 361 2.33 21.21 -43.00
N LYS A 362 2.98 21.69 -44.08
CA LYS A 362 2.74 23.02 -44.67
C LYS A 362 1.70 22.95 -45.79
N PRO A 363 0.81 23.95 -45.96
CA PRO A 363 0.64 25.13 -45.11
C PRO A 363 -0.14 24.80 -43.82
N ALA A 364 0.18 25.53 -42.73
CA ALA A 364 -0.55 25.44 -41.47
C ALA A 364 -1.97 26.03 -41.59
N VAL A 365 -2.89 25.56 -40.74
CA VAL A 365 -4.24 26.14 -40.63
C VAL A 365 -4.14 27.58 -40.15
N SER A 366 -4.77 28.51 -40.87
CA SER A 366 -4.76 29.94 -40.57
C SER A 366 -6.15 30.56 -40.80
N ILE A 367 -6.30 31.83 -40.44
CA ILE A 367 -7.52 32.59 -40.66
C ILE A 367 -7.36 33.49 -41.88
N ASN A 368 -8.22 33.29 -42.87
CA ASN A 368 -8.37 34.15 -44.03
C ASN A 368 -9.26 35.35 -43.67
N PHE A 369 -8.65 36.53 -43.50
CA PHE A 369 -9.35 37.79 -43.22
C PHE A 369 -9.93 38.40 -44.51
N ALA A 370 -10.91 37.75 -45.13
CA ALA A 370 -11.64 38.30 -46.27
C ALA A 370 -12.70 39.34 -45.82
N ARG A 371 -13.09 40.26 -46.73
CA ARG A 371 -13.92 41.44 -46.42
C ARG A 371 -15.35 41.15 -45.93
N ASN A 372 -15.90 39.96 -46.16
CA ASN A 372 -17.30 39.64 -45.82
C ASN A 372 -17.42 38.72 -44.60
N PHE A 373 -16.58 37.69 -44.48
CA PHE A 373 -16.51 36.79 -43.32
C PHE A 373 -15.08 36.27 -43.13
N HIS A 374 -14.65 36.11 -41.87
CA HIS A 374 -13.40 35.42 -41.55
C HIS A 374 -13.59 33.91 -41.67
N MET A 375 -12.73 33.26 -42.44
CA MET A 375 -12.82 31.81 -42.70
C MET A 375 -11.50 31.13 -42.31
N LEU A 376 -11.59 29.90 -41.81
CA LEU A 376 -10.45 29.02 -41.70
C LEU A 376 -9.90 28.69 -43.09
N SER A 377 -8.60 28.43 -43.19
CA SER A 377 -7.95 28.06 -44.45
C SER A 377 -8.24 26.63 -44.92
N ILE A 378 -9.07 25.89 -44.17
CA ILE A 378 -9.44 24.50 -44.43
C ILE A 378 -10.94 24.37 -44.74
N SER A 379 -11.29 23.36 -45.54
CA SER A 379 -12.65 23.08 -45.98
C SER A 379 -13.18 21.79 -45.33
N PRO A 380 -14.39 21.77 -44.75
CA PRO A 380 -15.00 20.55 -44.20
C PRO A 380 -15.28 19.46 -45.25
N ASN A 381 -15.25 19.80 -46.54
CA ASN A 381 -15.59 18.88 -47.62
C ASN A 381 -14.42 18.05 -48.14
N ASP A 382 -13.19 18.52 -47.92
CA ASP A 382 -11.97 17.90 -48.45
C ASP A 382 -11.43 16.90 -47.42
N GLU A 383 -10.83 15.80 -47.88
CA GLU A 383 -10.26 14.75 -47.00
C GLU A 383 -9.24 15.31 -46.02
N GLN A 384 -8.29 16.13 -46.51
CA GLN A 384 -7.30 16.80 -45.66
C GLN A 384 -7.94 17.79 -44.66
N GLY A 385 -9.08 18.39 -45.02
CA GLY A 385 -9.81 19.30 -44.15
C GLY A 385 -10.58 18.55 -43.06
N LEU A 386 -11.24 17.43 -43.41
CA LEU A 386 -11.90 16.54 -42.47
C LEU A 386 -10.92 16.02 -41.41
N ASP A 387 -9.76 15.53 -41.83
CA ASP A 387 -8.67 15.09 -40.94
C ASP A 387 -8.25 16.17 -39.94
N ARG A 388 -8.16 17.43 -40.40
CA ARG A 388 -7.82 18.57 -39.54
C ARG A 388 -8.96 18.92 -38.59
N PHE A 389 -10.22 18.82 -39.02
CA PHE A 389 -11.38 18.99 -38.12
C PHE A 389 -11.51 17.87 -37.09
N ASP A 390 -11.13 16.64 -37.40
CA ASP A 390 -11.06 15.55 -36.42
C ASP A 390 -10.00 15.86 -35.35
N ARG A 391 -8.78 16.19 -35.76
CA ARG A 391 -7.72 16.59 -34.81
C ARG A 391 -8.09 17.84 -34.00
N LEU A 392 -8.76 18.83 -34.60
CA LEU A 392 -9.28 20.00 -33.88
C LEU A 392 -10.30 19.59 -32.80
N ASN A 393 -11.23 18.70 -33.11
CA ASN A 393 -12.24 18.23 -32.15
C ASN A 393 -11.58 17.58 -30.93
N ARG A 394 -10.62 16.67 -31.16
CA ARG A 394 -9.88 15.99 -30.09
C ARG A 394 -9.01 16.98 -29.29
N LYS A 395 -8.33 17.88 -29.97
CA LYS A 395 -7.43 18.86 -29.36
C LYS A 395 -8.17 19.86 -28.47
N ILE A 396 -9.30 20.40 -28.93
CA ILE A 396 -10.12 21.34 -28.16
C ILE A 396 -10.65 20.68 -26.89
N ARG A 397 -11.12 19.42 -27.00
CA ARG A 397 -11.57 18.66 -25.82
C ARG A 397 -10.43 18.42 -24.84
N LEU A 398 -9.27 18.01 -25.33
CA LEU A 398 -8.11 17.75 -24.50
C LEU A 398 -7.61 19.02 -23.79
N ASP A 399 -7.59 20.16 -24.48
CA ASP A 399 -7.25 21.46 -23.88
C ASP A 399 -8.16 21.80 -22.69
N ASN A 400 -9.46 21.58 -22.87
CA ASN A 400 -10.46 21.80 -21.82
C ASN A 400 -10.32 20.79 -20.67
N TRP A 401 -10.10 19.50 -20.96
CA TRP A 401 -10.02 18.46 -19.93
C TRP A 401 -8.73 18.51 -19.12
N LEU A 402 -7.61 18.92 -19.71
CA LEU A 402 -6.34 19.11 -18.99
C LEU A 402 -6.25 20.48 -18.30
N GLU A 403 -7.14 21.40 -18.65
CA GLU A 403 -7.14 22.80 -18.23
C GLU A 403 -5.78 23.47 -18.51
N LEU A 404 -5.30 23.30 -19.73
CA LEU A 404 -4.00 23.83 -20.19
C LEU A 404 -4.16 24.76 -21.40
N PRO A 405 -3.28 25.77 -21.55
CA PRO A 405 -3.17 26.54 -22.77
C PRO A 405 -2.91 25.63 -23.97
N SER A 406 -3.51 25.95 -25.12
CA SER A 406 -3.48 25.07 -26.30
C SER A 406 -2.07 24.69 -26.74
N GLU A 407 -1.10 25.59 -26.64
CA GLU A 407 0.29 25.30 -27.00
C GLU A 407 0.98 24.29 -26.08
N GLN A 408 0.62 24.29 -24.80
CA GLN A 408 1.23 23.42 -23.80
C GLN A 408 0.74 21.99 -24.02
N THR A 409 -0.57 21.84 -24.25
CA THR A 409 -1.15 20.56 -24.65
C THR A 409 -0.56 20.07 -25.99
N ASP A 410 -0.36 20.97 -26.97
CA ASP A 410 0.27 20.61 -28.24
C ASP A 410 1.71 20.13 -28.03
N ALA A 411 2.51 20.84 -27.22
CA ALA A 411 3.87 20.43 -26.88
C ALA A 411 3.93 19.06 -26.20
N LEU A 412 3.01 18.76 -25.27
CA LEU A 412 2.90 17.46 -24.61
C LEU A 412 2.57 16.34 -25.61
N LEU A 413 1.56 16.55 -26.46
CA LEU A 413 1.17 15.59 -27.50
C LEU A 413 2.30 15.33 -28.49
N VAL A 414 2.95 16.39 -28.97
CA VAL A 414 4.05 16.31 -29.93
C VAL A 414 5.22 15.53 -29.33
N ALA A 415 5.60 15.83 -28.09
CA ALA A 415 6.69 15.16 -27.42
C ALA A 415 6.42 13.66 -27.25
N ALA A 416 5.20 13.29 -26.83
CA ALA A 416 4.80 11.89 -26.67
C ALA A 416 4.75 11.15 -28.02
N ILE A 417 4.11 11.72 -29.05
CA ILE A 417 4.03 11.13 -30.40
C ILE A 417 5.41 10.99 -31.03
N ASN A 418 6.30 11.98 -30.85
CA ASN A 418 7.68 11.89 -31.31
C ASN A 418 8.43 10.75 -30.63
N ALA A 419 8.30 10.61 -29.31
CA ALA A 419 8.96 9.56 -28.55
C ALA A 419 8.45 8.16 -28.90
N GLU A 420 7.17 8.02 -29.24
CA GLU A 420 6.60 6.77 -29.76
C GLU A 420 7.07 6.45 -31.19
N ALA A 421 7.18 7.45 -32.06
CA ALA A 421 7.53 7.26 -33.48
C ALA A 421 9.02 6.93 -33.75
N ARG A 422 9.93 7.15 -32.78
CA ARG A 422 11.38 6.90 -32.93
C ARG A 422 11.74 5.45 -33.26
N ARG A 423 10.83 4.50 -33.09
CA ARG A 423 11.03 3.06 -33.35
C ARG A 423 10.93 2.66 -34.84
N GLY A 424 10.96 3.60 -35.78
CA GLY A 424 10.81 3.33 -37.21
C GLY A 424 9.38 2.96 -37.62
N THR A 425 8.40 3.15 -36.74
CA THR A 425 6.98 3.22 -37.10
C THR A 425 6.74 4.50 -37.90
N ALA A 426 5.90 4.43 -38.93
CA ALA A 426 5.49 5.64 -39.64
C ALA A 426 4.82 6.58 -38.64
N LYS A 427 5.30 7.83 -38.57
CA LYS A 427 4.78 8.81 -37.63
C LYS A 427 3.31 9.11 -37.95
N THR A 428 2.42 8.62 -37.09
CA THR A 428 0.98 8.88 -37.15
C THR A 428 0.63 9.90 -36.09
N TRP A 429 0.00 11.02 -36.47
CA TRP A 429 -0.48 12.05 -35.54
C TRP A 429 -1.81 11.65 -34.88
N HIS A 430 -1.84 10.43 -34.35
CA HIS A 430 -2.96 9.82 -33.65
C HIS A 430 -2.66 9.77 -32.14
N ILE A 431 -3.68 9.94 -31.30
CA ILE A 431 -3.51 9.87 -29.83
C ILE A 431 -3.66 8.41 -29.42
N SER A 432 -2.52 7.73 -29.28
CA SER A 432 -2.46 6.33 -28.83
C SER A 432 -2.63 6.20 -27.31
N ASP A 433 -2.82 4.97 -26.82
CA ASP A 433 -2.82 4.68 -25.38
C ASP A 433 -1.49 5.10 -24.72
N ASN A 434 -0.36 4.95 -25.42
CA ASN A 434 0.95 5.37 -24.94
C ASN A 434 1.04 6.90 -24.74
N VAL A 435 0.41 7.68 -25.64
CA VAL A 435 0.29 9.14 -25.47
C VAL A 435 -0.55 9.48 -24.24
N ILE A 436 -1.62 8.73 -23.98
CA ILE A 436 -2.44 8.89 -22.77
C ILE A 436 -1.62 8.55 -21.51
N HIS A 437 -0.79 7.50 -21.55
CA HIS A 437 0.11 7.15 -20.44
C HIS A 437 1.13 8.27 -20.16
N ALA A 438 1.65 8.91 -21.21
CA ALA A 438 2.54 10.06 -21.05
C ALA A 438 1.83 11.26 -20.40
N LEU A 439 0.58 11.55 -20.79
CA LEU A 439 -0.24 12.57 -20.13
C LEU A 439 -0.52 12.21 -18.66
N GLY A 440 -0.67 10.93 -18.35
CA GLY A 440 -0.80 10.41 -17.00
C GLY A 440 0.42 10.70 -16.13
N LEU A 441 1.60 10.35 -16.61
CA LEU A 441 2.84 10.65 -15.91
C LEU A 441 3.04 12.16 -15.73
N TYR A 442 2.70 12.96 -16.75
CA TYR A 442 2.72 14.41 -16.64
C TYR A 442 1.83 14.93 -15.51
N GLN A 443 0.59 14.46 -15.40
CA GLN A 443 -0.32 14.89 -14.33
C GLN A 443 0.20 14.51 -12.95
N THR A 444 0.77 13.31 -12.79
CA THR A 444 1.43 12.91 -11.54
C THR A 444 2.54 13.89 -11.15
N LEU A 445 3.43 14.22 -12.09
CA LEU A 445 4.55 15.15 -11.83
C LEU A 445 4.09 16.60 -11.65
N ARG A 446 3.03 17.02 -12.35
CA ARG A 446 2.41 18.34 -12.21
C ARG A 446 1.85 18.53 -10.81
N GLU A 447 1.18 17.51 -10.26
CA GLU A 447 0.53 17.58 -8.96
C GLU A 447 1.51 17.46 -7.80
N HIS A 448 2.48 16.55 -7.90
CA HIS A 448 3.46 16.32 -6.83
C HIS A 448 4.60 17.34 -6.81
N TYR A 449 5.05 17.77 -7.99
CA TYR A 449 6.30 18.56 -8.14
C TYR A 449 6.12 19.88 -8.90
N GLN A 450 4.90 20.24 -9.32
CA GLN A 450 4.64 21.43 -10.14
C GLN A 450 5.41 21.42 -11.47
N CYS A 451 5.58 20.22 -12.05
CA CYS A 451 6.20 20.05 -13.35
C CYS A 451 5.45 20.86 -14.42
N THR A 452 6.18 21.67 -15.19
CA THR A 452 5.60 22.43 -16.29
C THR A 452 5.47 21.56 -17.54
N ALA A 453 4.52 21.88 -18.42
CA ALA A 453 4.37 21.18 -19.69
C ALA A 453 5.64 21.26 -20.57
N GLU A 454 6.34 22.39 -20.54
CA GLU A 454 7.59 22.59 -21.27
C GLU A 454 8.73 21.70 -20.75
N ASP A 455 8.84 21.55 -19.42
CA ASP A 455 9.83 20.66 -18.79
C ASP A 455 9.54 19.20 -19.11
N PHE A 456 8.29 18.77 -18.94
CA PHE A 456 7.90 17.38 -19.22
C PHE A 456 8.09 17.02 -20.70
N ALA A 457 7.72 17.91 -21.62
CA ALA A 457 7.97 17.71 -23.04
C ALA A 457 9.47 17.54 -23.33
N ALA A 458 10.34 18.30 -22.67
CA ALA A 458 11.79 18.14 -22.79
C ALA A 458 12.33 16.83 -22.18
N PHE A 459 11.65 16.27 -21.16
CA PHE A 459 12.00 14.99 -20.52
C PHE A 459 11.80 13.79 -21.44
N ILE A 460 10.77 13.81 -22.30
CA ILE A 460 10.47 12.70 -23.21
C ILE A 460 10.85 12.99 -24.67
N ASP A 461 11.16 14.25 -25.01
CA ASP A 461 11.55 14.65 -26.37
C ASP A 461 12.76 15.61 -26.36
N THR A 462 12.54 16.88 -26.67
CA THR A 462 13.59 17.88 -26.86
C THR A 462 13.17 19.24 -26.30
N VAL A 463 14.15 20.04 -25.89
CA VAL A 463 13.92 21.42 -25.44
C VAL A 463 13.45 22.25 -26.63
N SER A 464 12.34 22.98 -26.47
CA SER A 464 11.77 23.81 -27.54
C SER A 464 12.71 24.93 -27.96
N VAL A 465 12.89 25.06 -29.27
CA VAL A 465 13.62 26.16 -29.93
C VAL A 465 12.72 27.31 -30.37
N TYR A 466 11.41 27.23 -30.06
CA TYR A 466 10.43 28.27 -30.35
C TYR A 466 9.99 28.96 -29.07
N GLY A 467 9.86 30.29 -29.16
CA GLY A 467 9.19 31.14 -28.17
C GLY A 467 7.87 31.67 -28.72
N ARG A 468 7.20 32.53 -27.95
CA ARG A 468 5.89 33.08 -28.31
C ARG A 468 5.73 34.52 -27.84
N GLY A 469 5.24 35.39 -28.71
CA GLY A 469 5.12 36.83 -28.42
C GLY A 469 6.45 37.40 -27.94
N ASP A 470 6.46 38.03 -26.76
CA ASP A 470 7.67 38.57 -26.14
C ASP A 470 8.48 37.52 -25.35
N THR A 471 7.96 36.31 -25.17
CA THR A 471 8.66 35.24 -24.45
C THR A 471 9.66 34.54 -25.36
N GLY A 472 10.94 34.56 -24.98
CA GLY A 472 12.00 33.85 -25.69
C GLY A 472 11.80 32.32 -25.67
N SER A 473 12.44 31.63 -26.61
CA SER A 473 12.37 30.17 -26.70
C SER A 473 12.81 29.50 -25.40
N HIS A 474 12.32 28.29 -25.14
CA HIS A 474 12.74 27.52 -23.95
C HIS A 474 14.27 27.38 -23.91
N PHE A 475 14.89 27.05 -25.05
CA PHE A 475 16.35 27.02 -25.22
C PHE A 475 17.02 28.34 -24.83
N ASP A 476 16.56 29.48 -25.33
CA ASP A 476 17.18 30.78 -25.04
C ASP A 476 16.98 31.22 -23.59
N ARG A 477 15.83 30.91 -22.99
CA ARG A 477 15.56 31.21 -21.57
C ARG A 477 16.48 30.44 -20.62
N ILE A 478 16.97 29.27 -21.04
CA ILE A 478 17.91 28.46 -20.25
C ILE A 478 19.36 28.87 -20.53
N PHE A 479 19.77 28.86 -21.81
CA PHE A 479 21.19 28.94 -22.17
C PHE A 479 21.65 30.35 -22.56
N ASN A 480 20.73 31.25 -22.92
CA ASN A 480 21.04 32.58 -23.46
C ASN A 480 20.39 33.74 -22.67
N ASN A 481 19.91 33.48 -21.44
CA ASN A 481 19.23 34.49 -20.64
C ASN A 481 20.25 35.42 -19.94
N GLN A 482 20.22 36.72 -20.28
CA GLN A 482 21.06 37.80 -19.72
C GLN A 482 22.50 37.38 -19.32
N GLY A 483 23.27 36.85 -20.28
CA GLY A 483 24.57 36.26 -20.01
C GLY A 483 25.74 37.24 -19.81
N ASN A 484 26.67 36.85 -18.93
CA ASN A 484 28.04 37.42 -18.78
C ASN A 484 28.94 37.21 -20.02
N TYR A 485 28.47 36.46 -21.01
CA TYR A 485 29.21 36.10 -22.23
C TYR A 485 28.76 36.97 -23.40
N ARG A 486 29.71 37.45 -24.20
CA ARG A 486 29.44 38.30 -25.37
C ARG A 486 28.77 37.55 -26.53
N GLU A 487 28.94 36.23 -26.59
CA GLU A 487 28.41 35.39 -27.66
C GLU A 487 27.37 34.40 -27.08
N PRO A 488 26.20 34.24 -27.72
CA PRO A 488 25.19 33.27 -27.30
C PRO A 488 25.57 31.85 -27.72
N LEU A 489 25.06 30.84 -26.98
CA LEU A 489 25.16 29.44 -27.36
C LEU A 489 24.29 29.19 -28.59
N ARG A 490 24.88 28.62 -29.65
CA ARG A 490 24.22 28.33 -30.92
C ARG A 490 24.04 26.83 -31.14
N LEU A 491 22.91 26.47 -31.74
CA LEU A 491 22.64 25.11 -32.25
C LEU A 491 22.96 25.06 -33.75
N ASP A 492 24.18 24.65 -34.07
CA ASP A 492 24.75 24.62 -35.43
C ASP A 492 25.37 23.26 -35.80
N ASP A 493 25.15 22.22 -34.98
CA ASP A 493 25.65 20.85 -35.17
C ASP A 493 27.18 20.70 -35.23
N GLU A 494 27.94 21.75 -34.93
CA GLU A 494 29.41 21.70 -34.85
C GLU A 494 29.88 20.86 -33.64
N PRO A 495 31.03 20.17 -33.76
CA PRO A 495 31.57 19.34 -32.69
C PRO A 495 32.18 20.19 -31.55
N PHE A 496 32.12 19.65 -30.33
CA PHE A 496 32.80 20.16 -29.14
C PHE A 496 33.30 18.99 -28.27
N PRO A 497 34.38 19.17 -27.48
CA PRO A 497 35.00 18.07 -26.74
C PRO A 497 34.12 17.58 -25.58
N ILE A 498 34.07 16.26 -25.35
CA ILE A 498 33.40 15.67 -24.18
C ILE A 498 34.08 16.17 -22.88
N LEU A 499 35.42 16.11 -22.84
CA LEU A 499 36.23 16.59 -21.72
C LEU A 499 37.20 17.66 -22.25
N PRO A 500 37.16 18.90 -21.72
CA PRO A 500 38.15 19.91 -22.10
C PRO A 500 39.56 19.50 -21.63
N GLN A 501 40.58 19.82 -22.42
CA GLN A 501 41.98 19.58 -22.04
C GLN A 501 42.33 20.35 -20.75
N ALA A 502 43.16 19.74 -19.90
CA ALA A 502 43.56 20.34 -18.62
C ALA A 502 44.19 21.74 -18.84
N GLY A 503 43.55 22.79 -18.29
CA GLY A 503 43.99 24.18 -18.41
C GLY A 503 43.42 24.96 -19.61
N MET A 504 42.63 24.33 -20.49
CA MET A 504 41.93 24.98 -21.60
C MET A 504 40.46 25.22 -21.25
N THR A 505 39.97 26.44 -21.47
CA THR A 505 38.55 26.78 -21.29
C THR A 505 37.80 26.64 -22.61
N ASP A 506 36.80 25.77 -22.65
CA ASP A 506 35.89 25.64 -23.79
C ASP A 506 34.63 26.50 -23.58
N LEU A 507 34.30 27.34 -24.56
CA LEU A 507 33.17 28.27 -24.46
C LEU A 507 31.83 27.53 -24.38
N THR A 508 31.65 26.47 -25.16
CA THR A 508 30.41 25.68 -25.19
C THR A 508 30.19 25.01 -23.85
N VAL A 509 31.23 24.37 -23.30
CA VAL A 509 31.16 23.72 -21.98
C VAL A 509 30.82 24.73 -20.89
N ASN A 510 31.44 25.91 -20.91
CA ASN A 510 31.15 26.97 -19.94
C ASN A 510 29.72 27.51 -20.07
N GLN A 511 29.20 27.66 -21.30
CA GLN A 511 27.82 28.07 -21.55
C GLN A 511 26.82 27.01 -21.07
N LEU A 512 27.10 25.72 -21.30
CA LEU A 512 26.27 24.62 -20.79
C LEU A 512 26.28 24.57 -19.26
N CYS A 513 27.45 24.71 -18.64
CA CYS A 513 27.58 24.79 -17.18
C CYS A 513 26.80 25.98 -16.61
N SER A 514 26.92 27.15 -17.24
CA SER A 514 26.20 28.37 -16.83
C SER A 514 24.70 28.24 -16.99
N GLY A 515 24.21 27.74 -18.14
CA GLY A 515 22.77 27.62 -18.42
C GLY A 515 22.08 26.56 -17.57
N LEU A 516 22.78 25.47 -17.28
CA LEU A 516 22.28 24.41 -16.40
C LEU A 516 22.55 24.70 -14.91
N GLY A 517 23.34 25.72 -14.59
CA GLY A 517 23.76 26.02 -13.22
C GLY A 517 24.50 24.84 -12.57
N ILE A 518 25.46 24.24 -13.26
CA ILE A 518 26.30 23.14 -12.79
C ILE A 518 27.78 23.53 -12.86
N ASP A 519 28.63 22.83 -12.11
CA ASP A 519 30.08 23.01 -12.18
C ASP A 519 30.72 22.07 -13.22
N LEU A 520 32.01 22.30 -13.50
CA LEU A 520 32.75 21.52 -14.49
C LEU A 520 32.84 20.04 -14.09
N GLN A 521 32.93 19.72 -12.78
CA GLN A 521 32.99 18.33 -12.32
C GLN A 521 31.69 17.59 -12.63
N THR A 522 30.54 18.17 -12.28
CA THR A 522 29.22 17.60 -12.62
C THR A 522 29.08 17.44 -14.13
N TYR A 523 29.48 18.45 -14.91
CA TYR A 523 29.46 18.35 -16.37
C TYR A 523 30.26 17.14 -16.88
N GLN A 524 31.45 16.85 -16.35
CA GLN A 524 32.27 15.73 -16.80
C GLN A 524 31.57 14.37 -16.60
N TYR A 525 30.84 14.18 -15.50
CA TYR A 525 30.04 12.98 -15.27
C TYR A 525 28.88 12.87 -16.27
N LEU A 526 28.14 13.96 -16.46
CA LEU A 526 27.01 13.99 -17.40
C LEU A 526 27.46 13.81 -18.84
N ALA A 527 28.57 14.44 -19.25
CA ALA A 527 29.10 14.36 -20.60
C ALA A 527 29.53 12.93 -20.96
N ARG A 528 30.11 12.18 -20.01
CA ARG A 528 30.41 10.76 -20.20
C ARG A 528 29.14 9.92 -20.36
N ALA A 529 28.12 10.16 -19.55
CA ALA A 529 26.84 9.46 -19.68
C ALA A 529 26.16 9.72 -21.04
N VAL A 530 26.11 10.99 -21.48
CA VAL A 530 25.54 11.38 -22.78
C VAL A 530 26.35 10.83 -23.95
N ALA A 531 27.68 10.83 -23.83
CA ALA A 531 28.57 10.26 -24.85
C ALA A 531 28.39 8.74 -24.99
N ALA A 532 28.36 8.02 -23.86
CA ALA A 532 28.13 6.57 -23.84
C ALA A 532 26.78 6.20 -24.46
N ALA A 533 25.69 6.88 -24.07
CA ALA A 533 24.35 6.64 -24.59
C ALA A 533 24.22 6.89 -26.11
N ARG A 534 25.11 7.69 -26.70
CA ARG A 534 25.13 8.04 -28.13
C ARG A 534 26.22 7.34 -28.93
N GLY A 535 27.05 6.50 -28.29
CA GLY A 535 28.19 5.86 -28.93
C GLY A 535 29.24 6.84 -29.44
N ALA A 536 29.47 7.96 -28.74
CA ALA A 536 30.45 8.98 -29.08
C ALA A 536 31.71 8.86 -28.20
N ASP A 537 32.90 8.79 -28.82
CA ASP A 537 34.14 8.52 -28.09
C ASP A 537 34.93 9.78 -27.66
N GLN A 538 34.88 10.87 -28.45
CA GLN A 538 35.73 12.05 -28.24
C GLN A 538 34.99 13.39 -28.25
N GLU A 539 33.99 13.53 -29.12
CA GLU A 539 33.30 14.81 -29.37
C GLU A 539 31.78 14.61 -29.39
N LEU A 540 31.06 15.63 -28.91
CA LEU A 540 29.61 15.76 -29.00
C LEU A 540 29.27 16.87 -29.99
N LYS A 541 28.06 16.84 -30.56
CA LYS A 541 27.60 17.90 -31.48
C LYS A 541 26.73 18.91 -30.75
N ARG A 542 26.82 20.19 -31.12
CA ARG A 542 25.91 21.26 -30.67
C ARG A 542 24.53 21.15 -31.31
N SER A 543 23.89 20.00 -31.14
CA SER A 543 22.56 19.67 -31.69
C SER A 543 21.48 19.82 -30.61
N GLN A 544 20.24 20.09 -31.05
CA GLN A 544 19.09 20.17 -30.13
C GLN A 544 18.93 18.89 -29.30
N SER A 545 19.14 17.72 -29.92
CA SER A 545 19.06 16.42 -29.25
C SER A 545 20.09 16.30 -28.12
N VAL A 546 21.37 16.63 -28.37
CA VAL A 546 22.45 16.53 -27.36
C VAL A 546 22.23 17.50 -26.20
N ILE A 547 21.89 18.76 -26.49
CA ILE A 547 21.65 19.74 -25.43
C ILE A 547 20.44 19.35 -24.58
N SER A 548 19.41 18.77 -25.20
CA SER A 548 18.25 18.25 -24.47
C SER A 548 18.62 17.10 -23.52
N SER A 549 19.57 16.24 -23.88
CA SER A 549 20.07 15.19 -22.98
C SER A 549 20.67 15.76 -21.70
N PHE A 550 21.52 16.80 -21.81
CA PHE A 550 22.07 17.48 -20.64
C PHE A 550 20.97 18.15 -19.81
N TYR A 551 19.99 18.77 -20.46
CA TYR A 551 18.85 19.37 -19.78
C TYR A 551 18.07 18.34 -18.96
N ARG A 552 17.75 17.18 -19.54
CA ARG A 552 17.05 16.08 -18.86
C ARG A 552 17.79 15.60 -17.63
N LEU A 553 19.08 15.28 -17.77
CA LEU A 553 19.91 14.74 -16.68
C LEU A 553 20.15 15.75 -15.54
N VAL A 554 19.86 17.04 -15.75
CA VAL A 554 19.96 18.06 -14.69
C VAL A 554 18.59 18.40 -14.12
N LYS A 555 17.62 18.71 -14.98
CA LYS A 555 16.34 19.27 -14.58
C LYS A 555 15.42 18.22 -13.97
N LEU A 556 15.40 16.99 -14.48
CA LEU A 556 14.56 15.91 -13.93
C LEU A 556 15.00 15.53 -12.51
N PRO A 557 16.29 15.24 -12.22
CA PRO A 557 16.71 14.98 -10.84
C PRO A 557 16.40 16.13 -9.89
N ARG A 558 16.60 17.38 -10.32
CA ARG A 558 16.27 18.57 -9.52
C ARG A 558 14.79 18.70 -9.22
N LEU A 559 13.92 18.38 -10.18
CA LEU A 559 12.47 18.37 -9.99
C LEU A 559 12.08 17.39 -8.87
N LEU A 560 12.74 16.24 -8.83
CA LEU A 560 12.55 15.21 -7.81
C LEU A 560 13.30 15.49 -6.50
N GLY A 561 14.01 16.62 -6.38
CA GLY A 561 14.74 17.00 -5.17
C GLY A 561 16.14 16.37 -5.03
N MET A 562 16.74 15.91 -6.13
CA MET A 562 18.08 15.32 -6.20
C MET A 562 19.09 16.22 -6.92
N THR A 563 20.37 15.99 -6.66
CA THR A 563 21.45 16.53 -7.50
C THR A 563 21.55 15.76 -8.83
N PRO A 564 22.10 16.37 -9.90
CA PRO A 564 22.28 15.67 -11.18
C PRO A 564 23.13 14.40 -11.06
N VAL A 565 24.16 14.41 -10.20
CA VAL A 565 25.04 13.26 -9.97
C VAL A 565 24.29 12.13 -9.25
N GLU A 566 23.49 12.46 -8.23
CA GLU A 566 22.61 11.48 -7.57
C GLU A 566 21.63 10.86 -8.57
N GLY A 567 21.05 11.65 -9.49
CA GLY A 567 20.17 11.14 -10.52
C GLY A 567 20.84 10.10 -11.44
N VAL A 568 22.08 10.37 -11.88
CA VAL A 568 22.86 9.41 -12.68
C VAL A 568 23.16 8.14 -11.88
N LEU A 569 23.67 8.28 -10.65
CA LEU A 569 23.98 7.15 -9.78
C LEU A 569 22.75 6.30 -9.48
N MET A 570 21.61 6.95 -9.26
CA MET A 570 20.34 6.29 -9.04
C MET A 570 19.92 5.48 -10.25
N LEU A 571 19.93 6.07 -11.45
CA LEU A 571 19.61 5.34 -12.68
C LEU A 571 20.49 4.09 -12.87
N THR A 572 21.78 4.16 -12.52
CA THR A 572 22.69 3.01 -12.58
C THR A 572 22.47 1.97 -11.47
N ALA A 573 21.87 2.36 -10.35
CA ALA A 573 21.63 1.49 -9.19
C ALA A 573 20.23 0.80 -9.23
N LEU A 574 19.29 1.35 -9.99
CA LEU A 574 17.95 0.76 -10.18
C LEU A 574 18.02 -0.49 -11.09
N GLY A 575 16.92 -1.24 -11.15
CA GLY A 575 16.88 -2.58 -11.74
C GLY A 575 17.40 -2.72 -13.17
N GLY A 576 17.36 -1.68 -14.01
CA GLY A 576 17.88 -1.75 -15.38
C GLY A 576 19.26 -1.15 -15.63
N GLY A 577 19.99 -0.74 -14.59
CA GLY A 577 21.38 -0.30 -14.68
C GLY A 577 21.64 0.77 -15.74
N ASP A 578 22.73 0.60 -16.51
CA ASP A 578 23.16 1.57 -17.52
C ASP A 578 22.12 1.78 -18.64
N ASP A 579 21.24 0.81 -18.92
CA ASP A 579 20.21 0.96 -19.95
C ASP A 579 19.21 2.06 -19.57
N TRP A 580 18.87 2.20 -18.28
CA TRP A 580 17.95 3.25 -17.81
C TRP A 580 18.60 4.63 -17.86
N LEU A 581 19.90 4.70 -17.57
CA LEU A 581 20.66 5.93 -17.79
C LEU A 581 20.67 6.30 -19.28
N ASN A 582 20.91 5.33 -20.16
CA ASN A 582 20.92 5.52 -21.59
C ASN A 582 19.56 5.98 -22.15
N ALA A 583 18.44 5.55 -21.54
CA ALA A 583 17.10 5.98 -21.94
C ALA A 583 16.86 7.50 -21.76
N LEU A 584 17.48 8.12 -20.74
CA LEU A 584 17.36 9.55 -20.49
C LEU A 584 18.52 10.37 -21.09
N ALA A 585 19.73 9.82 -21.06
CA ALA A 585 20.94 10.43 -21.63
C ALA A 585 20.96 10.38 -23.16
N GLY A 586 20.34 9.37 -23.76
CA GLY A 586 20.14 9.22 -25.20
C GLY A 586 18.89 9.94 -25.70
N GLU A 587 18.29 9.40 -26.75
CA GLU A 587 16.99 9.84 -27.25
C GLU A 587 15.88 9.05 -26.54
N PRO A 588 14.90 9.69 -25.89
CA PRO A 588 13.90 8.95 -25.14
C PRO A 588 12.91 8.22 -26.05
N HIS A 589 12.43 7.06 -25.61
CA HIS A 589 11.49 6.22 -26.34
C HIS A 589 10.30 5.86 -25.45
N ILE A 590 9.08 5.92 -26.00
CA ILE A 590 7.88 5.38 -25.36
C ILE A 590 7.53 4.05 -26.04
N ASN A 591 7.50 2.98 -25.26
CA ASN A 591 7.34 1.59 -25.66
C ASN A 591 6.31 0.89 -24.76
N GLY A 592 5.11 0.65 -25.27
CA GLY A 592 4.05 -0.06 -24.53
C GLY A 592 4.26 -1.57 -24.30
N SER A 593 5.33 -2.22 -24.81
CA SER A 593 5.62 -3.65 -24.54
C SER A 593 7.00 -4.17 -24.97
N GLY A 594 7.82 -4.68 -24.03
CA GLY A 594 8.72 -5.83 -24.19
C GLY A 594 9.91 -5.76 -25.17
N THR A 595 10.28 -4.59 -25.68
CA THR A 595 11.24 -4.44 -26.80
C THR A 595 12.72 -4.51 -26.44
N GLY A 596 13.07 -4.74 -25.16
CA GLY A 596 14.45 -4.75 -24.66
C GLY A 596 15.05 -3.36 -24.45
N ILE A 597 14.49 -2.30 -25.03
CA ILE A 597 14.86 -0.90 -24.77
C ILE A 597 13.97 -0.36 -23.64
N PRO A 598 14.53 0.28 -22.60
CA PRO A 598 13.73 0.84 -21.52
C PRO A 598 12.75 1.91 -22.01
N ASP A 599 11.52 1.85 -21.51
CA ASP A 599 10.50 2.87 -21.74
C ASP A 599 10.77 4.09 -20.84
N VAL A 600 10.85 5.28 -21.43
CA VAL A 600 11.18 6.50 -20.67
C VAL A 600 10.16 6.83 -19.58
N LEU A 601 8.87 6.56 -19.80
CA LEU A 601 7.83 6.81 -18.79
C LEU A 601 8.04 5.89 -17.59
N SER A 602 8.37 4.62 -17.81
CA SER A 602 8.68 3.68 -16.74
C SER A 602 9.92 4.07 -15.94
N VAL A 603 10.97 4.57 -16.62
CA VAL A 603 12.21 5.03 -15.97
C VAL A 603 11.94 6.26 -15.09
N ILE A 604 11.20 7.24 -15.61
CA ILE A 604 10.82 8.44 -14.85
C ILE A 604 9.92 8.08 -13.67
N ASN A 605 8.92 7.21 -13.86
CA ASN A 605 8.04 6.73 -12.78
C ASN A 605 8.82 5.95 -11.71
N ALA A 606 9.80 5.14 -12.12
CA ALA A 606 10.66 4.39 -11.21
C ALA A 606 11.55 5.31 -10.36
N LEU A 607 12.11 6.38 -10.96
CA LEU A 607 12.82 7.42 -10.22
C LEU A 607 11.92 8.09 -9.18
N ASP A 608 10.72 8.54 -9.60
CA ASP A 608 9.75 9.16 -8.70
C ASP A 608 9.37 8.24 -7.53
N SER A 609 9.00 6.98 -7.82
CA SER A 609 8.62 5.99 -6.82
C SER A 609 9.75 5.70 -5.82
N CYS A 610 11.00 5.66 -6.28
CA CYS A 610 12.14 5.39 -5.40
C CYS A 610 12.51 6.61 -4.54
N VAL A 611 12.37 7.84 -5.07
CA VAL A 611 12.48 9.07 -4.28
C VAL A 611 11.37 9.15 -3.24
N GLU A 612 10.15 8.78 -3.61
CA GLU A 612 9.01 8.71 -2.68
C GLU A 612 9.28 7.69 -1.56
N TRP A 613 9.79 6.51 -1.88
CA TRP A 613 10.22 5.52 -0.87
C TRP A 613 11.32 6.06 0.05
N CYS A 614 12.35 6.72 -0.49
CA CYS A 614 13.41 7.35 0.29
C CYS A 614 12.83 8.37 1.29
N ARG A 615 11.87 9.19 0.84
CA ARG A 615 11.17 10.18 1.67
C ARG A 615 10.33 9.51 2.76
N ASP A 616 9.56 8.48 2.41
CA ASP A 616 8.70 7.73 3.33
C ASP A 616 9.49 7.03 4.45
N CYS A 617 10.71 6.59 4.16
CA CYS A 617 11.60 5.93 5.11
C CYS A 617 12.58 6.88 5.81
N ASP A 618 12.48 8.19 5.59
CA ASP A 618 13.42 9.20 6.12
C ASP A 618 14.89 8.87 5.78
N MET A 619 15.14 8.40 4.56
CA MET A 619 16.48 8.08 4.07
C MET A 619 16.89 9.07 2.98
N PRO A 620 17.94 9.90 3.19
CA PRO A 620 18.45 10.76 2.14
C PRO A 620 18.88 9.94 0.92
N VAL A 621 18.55 10.39 -0.29
CA VAL A 621 18.86 9.68 -1.54
C VAL A 621 20.36 9.36 -1.64
N LEU A 622 21.23 10.34 -1.38
CA LEU A 622 22.68 10.14 -1.38
C LEU A 622 23.11 9.01 -0.44
N TRP A 623 22.51 8.93 0.74
CA TRP A 623 22.82 7.90 1.72
C TRP A 623 22.46 6.51 1.17
N VAL A 624 21.27 6.36 0.57
CA VAL A 624 20.84 5.10 -0.06
C VAL A 624 21.81 4.68 -1.15
N LEU A 625 22.19 5.60 -2.04
CA LEU A 625 23.12 5.33 -3.13
C LEU A 625 24.51 4.92 -2.62
N GLN A 626 25.00 5.56 -1.57
CA GLN A 626 26.26 5.17 -0.92
C GLN A 626 26.20 3.76 -0.30
N GLN A 627 25.04 3.37 0.26
CA GLN A 627 24.89 2.02 0.82
C GLN A 627 24.79 0.95 -0.27
N VAL A 628 24.12 1.23 -1.39
CA VAL A 628 23.93 0.22 -2.45
C VAL A 628 25.17 0.09 -3.34
N ALA A 629 25.98 1.15 -3.46
CA ALA A 629 27.21 1.13 -4.24
C ALA A 629 28.18 0.03 -3.82
N THR A 630 28.95 -0.50 -4.78
CA THR A 630 29.96 -1.52 -4.51
C THR A 630 31.06 -0.95 -3.59
N PRO A 631 31.45 -1.67 -2.52
CA PRO A 631 32.43 -1.17 -1.57
C PRO A 631 33.80 -1.04 -2.23
N GLN A 632 34.36 0.17 -2.20
CA GLN A 632 35.73 0.44 -2.67
C GLN A 632 36.67 0.55 -1.48
N ALA A 633 37.79 -0.19 -1.54
CA ALA A 633 38.81 -0.13 -0.50
C ALA A 633 39.47 1.26 -0.48
N PRO A 634 39.60 1.92 0.67
CA PRO A 634 40.43 3.11 0.77
C PRO A 634 41.90 2.77 0.53
N ASN A 635 42.62 3.68 -0.15
CA ASN A 635 44.06 3.52 -0.41
C ASN A 635 44.92 3.49 0.87
N VAL A 636 44.41 4.04 1.97
CA VAL A 636 45.07 4.11 3.28
C VAL A 636 44.01 3.84 4.35
N PRO A 637 44.31 3.03 5.40
CA PRO A 637 43.40 2.83 6.52
C PRO A 637 43.07 4.16 7.22
N PHE A 638 41.80 4.34 7.57
CA PHE A 638 41.33 5.46 8.38
C PHE A 638 41.85 5.33 9.82
N GLU A 639 41.77 6.42 10.60
CA GLU A 639 42.16 6.42 12.01
C GLU A 639 41.36 5.39 12.83
N GLN A 640 40.07 5.22 12.51
CA GLN A 640 39.20 4.21 13.12
C GLN A 640 39.65 2.78 12.80
N ASP A 641 40.15 2.53 11.58
CA ASP A 641 40.68 1.21 11.18
C ASP A 641 41.94 0.88 12.00
N GLN A 642 42.82 1.86 12.18
CA GLN A 642 44.04 1.70 12.98
C GLN A 642 43.73 1.41 14.45
N GLN A 643 42.78 2.14 15.04
CA GLN A 643 42.33 1.90 16.42
C GLN A 643 41.73 0.49 16.59
N LEU A 644 41.01 0.00 15.58
CA LEU A 644 40.49 -1.38 15.57
C LEU A 644 41.64 -2.40 15.58
N PHE A 645 42.66 -2.22 14.73
CA PHE A 645 43.81 -3.12 14.64
C PHE A 645 44.62 -3.17 15.93
N GLU A 646 44.86 -2.02 16.56
CA GLU A 646 45.54 -1.92 17.85
C GLU A 646 44.72 -2.60 18.97
N LYS A 647 43.41 -2.34 19.01
CA LYS A 647 42.52 -2.94 20.02
C LYS A 647 42.48 -4.45 19.90
N ILE A 648 42.30 -5.00 18.69
CA ILE A 648 42.33 -6.44 18.45
C ILE A 648 43.70 -7.02 18.79
N GLY A 649 44.79 -6.38 18.33
CA GLY A 649 46.16 -6.83 18.60
C GLY A 649 46.47 -6.94 20.09
N ASN A 650 46.01 -5.99 20.91
CA ASN A 650 46.22 -6.00 22.36
C ASN A 650 45.39 -7.08 23.09
N LEU A 651 44.22 -7.42 22.57
CA LEU A 651 43.29 -8.36 23.24
C LEU A 651 43.44 -9.81 22.78
N ILE A 652 43.90 -10.03 21.54
CA ILE A 652 43.90 -11.37 20.92
C ILE A 652 44.89 -12.34 21.58
N GLU A 653 46.05 -11.88 22.06
CA GLU A 653 47.04 -12.74 22.73
C GLU A 653 46.43 -13.49 23.93
N ALA A 654 45.56 -12.82 24.69
CA ALA A 654 44.84 -13.38 25.82
C ALA A 654 43.64 -14.27 25.43
N ALA A 655 43.29 -14.35 24.14
CA ALA A 655 42.21 -15.19 23.60
C ALA A 655 42.70 -16.41 22.79
N LEU A 656 43.94 -16.42 22.27
CA LEU A 656 44.50 -17.53 21.47
C LEU A 656 44.55 -18.89 22.19
N PHE A 657 44.22 -19.96 21.47
CA PHE A 657 44.42 -21.33 21.96
C PHE A 657 45.93 -21.66 21.95
N SER A 658 46.47 -22.08 23.09
CA SER A 658 47.90 -22.37 23.22
C SER A 658 48.22 -23.49 24.19
N ASN A 659 49.36 -24.15 23.98
CA ASN A 659 49.87 -25.20 24.86
C ASN A 659 50.02 -24.71 26.32
N SER A 660 50.35 -23.44 26.54
CA SER A 660 50.47 -22.86 27.88
C SER A 660 49.14 -22.91 28.66
N ARG A 661 48.00 -22.70 28.00
CA ARG A 661 46.67 -22.76 28.63
C ARG A 661 46.24 -24.19 28.92
N LEU A 662 46.57 -25.12 28.04
CA LEU A 662 46.35 -26.55 28.28
C LEU A 662 47.13 -27.02 29.51
N LEU A 663 48.40 -26.61 29.64
CA LEU A 663 49.21 -26.89 30.83
C LEU A 663 48.59 -26.31 32.10
N MET A 664 48.09 -25.06 32.05
CA MET A 664 47.41 -24.44 33.21
C MET A 664 46.09 -25.13 33.58
N ALA A 665 45.38 -25.72 32.61
CA ALA A 665 44.20 -26.55 32.88
C ALA A 665 44.55 -27.95 33.43
N GLY A 666 45.85 -28.28 33.53
CA GLY A 666 46.35 -29.56 34.00
C GLY A 666 46.26 -30.66 32.93
N VAL A 667 46.38 -30.31 31.66
CA VAL A 667 46.64 -31.25 30.55
C VAL A 667 48.15 -31.52 30.51
N PRO A 668 48.59 -32.79 30.42
CA PRO A 668 50.01 -33.14 30.43
C PRO A 668 50.75 -32.60 29.19
N ALA A 669 52.03 -32.27 29.35
CA ALA A 669 52.90 -31.87 28.25
C ALA A 669 53.26 -33.07 27.36
N LEU A 670 53.33 -32.85 26.04
CA LEU A 670 53.83 -33.85 25.10
C LEU A 670 55.37 -33.79 25.02
N PRO A 671 56.07 -34.94 24.96
CA PRO A 671 57.54 -34.98 24.99
C PRO A 671 58.20 -34.55 23.67
N SER A 672 57.53 -34.72 22.52
CA SER A 672 58.10 -34.45 21.19
C SER A 672 57.12 -33.78 20.22
N ALA A 673 55.95 -33.35 20.70
CA ALA A 673 54.89 -32.76 19.90
C ALA A 673 54.22 -31.59 20.64
N SER A 674 53.38 -30.84 19.93
CA SER A 674 52.59 -29.72 20.45
C SER A 674 51.12 -30.06 20.28
N TRP A 675 50.30 -29.82 21.30
CA TRP A 675 48.85 -30.06 21.20
C TRP A 675 48.21 -29.14 20.16
N LEU A 676 48.72 -27.92 20.02
CA LEU A 676 48.32 -26.98 18.97
C LEU A 676 48.58 -27.59 17.58
N ASP A 677 49.77 -28.16 17.37
CA ASP A 677 50.15 -28.74 16.07
C ASP A 677 49.24 -29.93 15.72
N LEU A 678 48.97 -30.81 16.70
CA LEU A 678 48.08 -31.96 16.52
C LEU A 678 46.63 -31.56 16.20
N LEU A 679 46.13 -30.45 16.74
CA LEU A 679 44.77 -29.96 16.48
C LEU A 679 44.66 -29.07 15.24
N SER A 680 45.80 -28.65 14.67
CA SER A 680 45.89 -27.77 13.50
C SER A 680 46.01 -28.48 12.15
N VAL A 681 46.19 -29.80 12.16
CA VAL A 681 46.31 -30.63 10.97
C VAL A 681 45.12 -31.59 10.88
N VAL A 682 44.86 -32.16 9.72
CA VAL A 682 43.91 -33.29 9.56
C VAL A 682 44.52 -34.54 10.20
N ASP A 683 43.77 -35.26 11.03
CA ASP A 683 44.30 -36.51 11.62
C ASP A 683 44.30 -37.69 10.67
N SER A 684 44.92 -38.77 11.15
CA SER A 684 44.94 -40.08 10.51
C SER A 684 43.54 -40.67 10.25
N SER A 685 42.51 -40.21 10.97
CA SER A 685 41.10 -40.61 10.81
C SER A 685 40.29 -39.67 9.92
N ASN A 686 40.96 -38.75 9.22
CA ASN A 686 40.35 -37.76 8.31
C ASN A 686 39.38 -36.78 8.99
N ASN A 687 39.56 -36.50 10.28
CA ASN A 687 38.82 -35.43 10.96
C ASN A 687 39.47 -34.06 10.67
N ALA A 688 38.63 -33.06 10.44
CA ALA A 688 39.06 -31.69 10.15
C ALA A 688 39.85 -31.05 11.32
N PRO A 689 40.77 -30.11 11.04
CA PRO A 689 41.41 -29.31 12.07
C PRO A 689 40.39 -28.41 12.79
N LEU A 690 40.68 -28.07 14.05
CA LEU A 690 39.83 -27.19 14.87
C LEU A 690 40.43 -25.80 15.08
N VAL A 691 41.75 -25.69 14.97
CA VAL A 691 42.52 -24.49 15.26
C VAL A 691 43.56 -24.32 14.16
N ASP A 692 44.00 -23.10 13.85
CA ASP A 692 45.14 -22.89 12.96
C ASP A 692 46.49 -22.90 13.71
N ALA A 693 47.59 -22.70 12.97
CA ALA A 693 48.94 -22.67 13.53
C ALA A 693 49.20 -21.47 14.46
N GLN A 694 48.36 -20.43 14.43
CA GLN A 694 48.46 -19.23 15.27
C GLN A 694 47.63 -19.35 16.55
N GLY A 695 46.78 -20.38 16.67
CA GLY A 695 45.90 -20.57 17.82
C GLY A 695 44.49 -19.98 17.65
N LEU A 696 44.10 -19.59 16.44
CA LEU A 696 42.75 -19.14 16.10
C LEU A 696 41.86 -20.35 15.78
N ILE A 697 40.61 -20.30 16.23
CA ILE A 697 39.67 -21.41 16.04
C ILE A 697 39.05 -21.31 14.66
N LEU A 698 39.05 -22.41 13.91
CA LEU A 698 38.54 -22.45 12.55
C LEU A 698 37.00 -22.33 12.53
N PRO A 699 36.43 -21.72 11.47
CA PRO A 699 34.98 -21.59 11.33
C PRO A 699 34.31 -22.95 11.19
N PHE A 700 33.05 -23.03 11.64
CA PHE A 700 32.25 -24.26 11.60
C PHE A 700 30.85 -23.96 11.07
N ASP A 701 30.44 -24.72 10.06
CA ASP A 701 29.11 -24.67 9.48
C ASP A 701 28.23 -25.76 10.11
N GLY A 702 27.38 -25.38 11.06
CA GLY A 702 26.45 -26.31 11.71
C GLY A 702 25.93 -25.81 13.07
N THR A 703 25.22 -26.66 13.80
CA THR A 703 24.71 -26.31 15.13
C THR A 703 25.82 -26.39 16.19
N GLU A 704 25.60 -25.75 17.34
CA GLU A 704 26.52 -25.86 18.48
C GLU A 704 26.68 -27.31 18.96
N ASP A 705 25.61 -28.11 18.90
CA ASP A 705 25.66 -29.54 19.25
C ASP A 705 26.51 -30.35 18.27
N ASP A 706 26.40 -30.03 16.97
CA ASP A 706 27.26 -30.65 15.95
C ASP A 706 28.73 -30.28 16.18
N TYR A 707 29.01 -29.00 16.47
CA TYR A 707 30.35 -28.53 16.80
C TYR A 707 30.92 -29.27 18.01
N LEU A 708 30.15 -29.36 19.10
CA LEU A 708 30.55 -30.08 20.31
C LEU A 708 30.85 -31.55 20.01
N SER A 709 30.03 -32.21 19.20
CA SER A 709 30.22 -33.61 18.82
C SER A 709 31.51 -33.83 18.02
N ILE A 710 31.81 -32.93 17.08
CA ILE A 710 32.99 -32.98 16.20
C ILE A 710 34.25 -32.61 16.99
N ALA A 711 34.18 -31.56 17.81
CA ALA A 711 35.26 -31.12 18.66
C ALA A 711 35.66 -32.22 19.66
N THR A 712 34.69 -32.88 20.29
CA THR A 712 34.94 -34.00 21.22
C THR A 712 35.63 -35.16 20.52
N ARG A 713 35.17 -35.51 19.32
CA ARG A 713 35.76 -36.60 18.52
C ARG A 713 37.22 -36.30 18.15
N ARG A 714 37.49 -35.08 17.68
CA ARG A 714 38.83 -34.65 17.26
C ARG A 714 39.79 -34.52 18.43
N VAL A 715 39.37 -33.93 19.54
CA VAL A 715 40.17 -33.85 20.78
C VAL A 715 40.49 -35.26 21.28
N GLY A 716 39.53 -36.19 21.23
CA GLY A 716 39.77 -37.61 21.53
C GLY A 716 40.85 -38.22 20.65
N SER A 717 40.77 -38.04 19.33
CA SER A 717 41.78 -38.54 18.39
C SER A 717 43.16 -37.94 18.63
N ALA A 718 43.24 -36.64 18.93
CA ALA A 718 44.52 -35.97 19.21
C ALA A 718 45.19 -36.51 20.49
N ILE A 719 44.40 -36.89 21.50
CA ILE A 719 44.90 -37.56 22.71
C ILE A 719 45.44 -38.95 22.38
N ASP A 720 44.72 -39.72 21.57
CA ASP A 720 45.13 -41.06 21.17
C ASP A 720 46.45 -41.03 20.36
N GLU A 721 46.64 -40.01 19.51
CA GLU A 721 47.89 -39.77 18.75
C GLU A 721 49.05 -39.24 19.62
N GLY A 722 48.77 -38.38 20.60
CA GLY A 722 49.79 -37.72 21.43
C GLY A 722 50.27 -38.54 22.63
N LEU A 723 49.37 -39.27 23.31
CA LEU A 723 49.64 -39.98 24.57
C LEU A 723 49.55 -41.50 24.45
N GLY A 724 48.98 -42.05 23.37
CA GLY A 724 48.77 -43.50 23.21
C GLY A 724 47.70 -44.07 24.13
N GLU A 725 47.77 -45.38 24.43
CA GLU A 725 46.81 -46.04 25.34
C GLU A 725 46.98 -45.56 26.79
N ILE A 726 46.00 -44.78 27.26
CA ILE A 726 45.88 -44.28 28.63
C ILE A 726 44.62 -44.85 29.31
N ASP A 727 44.60 -44.81 30.65
CA ASP A 727 43.46 -45.24 31.44
C ASP A 727 42.16 -44.52 31.04
N ALA A 728 41.06 -45.28 30.94
CA ALA A 728 39.80 -44.78 30.43
C ALA A 728 39.21 -43.64 31.28
N ALA A 729 39.39 -43.66 32.61
CA ALA A 729 38.90 -42.60 33.48
C ALA A 729 39.76 -41.33 33.35
N LEU A 730 41.09 -41.48 33.23
CA LEU A 730 42.00 -40.36 32.96
C LEU A 730 41.78 -39.74 31.58
N ARG A 731 41.46 -40.54 30.56
CA ARG A 731 41.16 -40.07 29.20
C ARG A 731 39.97 -39.12 29.19
N VAL A 732 38.87 -39.50 29.84
CA VAL A 732 37.65 -38.66 29.91
C VAL A 732 37.96 -37.30 30.56
N ILE A 733 38.72 -37.29 31.66
CA ILE A 733 39.10 -36.05 32.35
C ILE A 733 39.97 -35.14 31.45
N ILE A 734 40.91 -35.70 30.69
CA ILE A 734 41.77 -34.92 29.78
C ILE A 734 40.95 -34.37 28.60
N VAL A 735 40.03 -35.16 28.03
CA VAL A 735 39.10 -34.71 26.98
C VAL A 735 38.27 -33.52 27.47
N GLU A 736 37.64 -33.63 28.64
CA GLU A 736 36.81 -32.55 29.22
C GLU A 736 37.62 -31.27 29.43
N LYS A 737 38.86 -31.38 29.93
CA LYS A 737 39.75 -30.23 30.13
C LYS A 737 40.17 -29.57 28.82
N MET A 738 40.57 -30.36 27.83
CA MET A 738 40.97 -29.84 26.50
C MET A 738 39.79 -29.18 25.79
N LEU A 739 38.62 -29.84 25.82
CA LEU A 739 37.38 -29.30 25.27
C LEU A 739 36.98 -27.98 25.97
N GLY A 740 37.08 -27.94 27.31
CA GLY A 740 36.81 -26.73 28.08
C GLY A 740 37.73 -25.56 27.72
N VAL A 741 39.02 -25.81 27.49
CA VAL A 741 39.97 -24.77 27.03
C VAL A 741 39.66 -24.33 25.60
N LEU A 742 39.29 -25.26 24.71
CA LEU A 742 38.91 -24.96 23.32
C LEU A 742 37.66 -24.08 23.26
N LEU A 743 36.57 -24.47 23.95
CA LEU A 743 35.33 -23.71 23.99
C LEU A 743 35.52 -22.33 24.61
N LYS A 744 36.32 -22.23 25.68
CA LYS A 744 36.66 -20.94 26.28
C LYS A 744 37.48 -20.06 25.35
N ALA A 745 38.41 -20.63 24.57
CA ALA A 745 39.14 -19.89 23.56
C ALA A 745 38.20 -19.42 22.43
N ARG A 746 37.23 -20.24 22.01
CA ARG A 746 36.22 -19.88 21.00
C ARG A 746 35.40 -18.69 21.44
N GLU A 747 34.86 -18.77 22.65
CA GLU A 747 34.07 -17.70 23.26
C GLU A 747 34.90 -16.43 23.45
N SER A 748 36.17 -16.56 23.87
CA SER A 748 37.06 -15.42 24.06
C SER A 748 37.39 -14.73 22.72
N GLN A 749 37.69 -15.47 21.66
CA GLN A 749 37.96 -14.92 20.33
C GLN A 749 36.72 -14.23 19.75
N ALA A 750 35.55 -14.87 19.88
CA ALA A 750 34.28 -14.27 19.49
C ALA A 750 33.99 -12.98 20.28
N SER A 751 34.25 -12.97 21.59
CA SER A 751 34.05 -11.78 22.45
C SER A 751 34.97 -10.62 22.04
N VAL A 752 36.25 -10.89 21.75
CA VAL A 752 37.20 -9.86 21.26
C VAL A 752 36.69 -9.21 19.98
N VAL A 753 36.22 -10.01 19.01
CA VAL A 753 35.66 -9.49 17.76
C VAL A 753 34.36 -8.73 18.03
N LYS A 754 33.45 -9.30 18.84
CA LYS A 754 32.16 -8.71 19.20
C LYS A 754 32.32 -7.30 19.79
N GLU A 755 33.15 -7.16 20.82
CA GLU A 755 33.39 -5.89 21.51
C GLU A 755 34.21 -4.88 20.69
N SER A 756 35.09 -5.36 19.81
CA SER A 756 35.90 -4.50 18.96
C SER A 756 35.09 -3.94 17.79
N LEU A 757 34.32 -4.80 17.11
CA LEU A 757 33.44 -4.40 16.02
C LEU A 757 32.26 -3.55 16.49
N ALA A 758 31.67 -3.83 17.67
CA ALA A 758 30.60 -3.00 18.23
C ALA A 758 31.04 -1.54 18.37
N VAL A 759 32.25 -1.32 18.90
CA VAL A 759 32.82 0.02 19.06
C VAL A 759 33.18 0.65 17.71
N TYR A 760 33.77 -0.13 16.80
CA TYR A 760 34.18 0.36 15.47
C TYR A 760 33.00 0.78 14.60
N ALA A 761 31.95 -0.03 14.57
CA ALA A 761 30.77 0.17 13.72
C ALA A 761 29.63 0.96 14.40
N GLY A 762 29.72 1.21 15.72
CA GLY A 762 28.69 1.91 16.48
C GLY A 762 27.38 1.10 16.60
N VAL A 763 27.50 -0.22 16.70
CA VAL A 763 26.37 -1.17 16.79
C VAL A 763 26.34 -1.86 18.15
N GLU A 764 25.22 -2.50 18.48
CA GLU A 764 25.14 -3.32 19.69
C GLU A 764 26.02 -4.57 19.54
N ALA A 765 26.58 -5.02 20.67
CA ALA A 765 27.48 -6.18 20.67
C ALA A 765 26.80 -7.41 20.06
N GLU A 766 25.51 -7.63 20.31
CA GLU A 766 24.75 -8.77 19.79
C GLU A 766 24.61 -8.75 18.26
N GLN A 767 24.66 -7.58 17.62
CA GLN A 767 24.57 -7.43 16.17
C GLN A 767 25.90 -7.68 15.45
N ALA A 768 27.03 -7.45 16.14
CA ALA A 768 28.35 -7.39 15.52
C ALA A 768 28.73 -8.66 14.73
N LEU A 769 28.47 -9.84 15.30
CA LEU A 769 28.79 -11.12 14.65
C LEU A 769 27.85 -11.42 13.47
N ALA A 770 26.56 -11.08 13.59
CA ALA A 770 25.60 -11.24 12.50
C ALA A 770 25.95 -10.33 11.31
N ILE A 771 26.40 -9.10 11.57
CA ILE A 771 26.86 -8.18 10.52
C ILE A 771 28.14 -8.70 9.84
N LEU A 772 29.07 -9.27 10.62
CA LEU A 772 30.28 -9.89 10.08
C LEU A 772 29.96 -11.06 9.17
N GLN A 773 29.06 -11.94 9.60
CA GLN A 773 28.57 -13.05 8.79
C GLN A 773 27.85 -12.54 7.54
N TRP A 774 27.05 -11.46 7.64
CA TRP A 774 26.39 -10.87 6.48
C TRP A 774 27.39 -10.30 5.46
N ALA A 775 28.54 -9.80 5.90
CA ALA A 775 29.63 -9.31 5.06
C ALA A 775 30.52 -10.42 4.46
N ASP A 776 30.08 -11.68 4.50
CA ASP A 776 30.81 -12.85 3.99
C ASP A 776 32.17 -13.06 4.66
N SER A 777 32.17 -12.91 6.00
CA SER A 777 33.36 -13.13 6.82
C SER A 777 32.99 -13.74 8.17
N ASP A 778 34.01 -14.20 8.89
CA ASP A 778 33.88 -14.89 10.17
C ASP A 778 34.96 -14.40 11.15
N VAL A 779 34.84 -14.84 12.40
CA VAL A 779 35.74 -14.45 13.50
C VAL A 779 37.20 -14.83 13.18
N HIS A 780 37.44 -16.01 12.61
CA HIS A 780 38.77 -16.49 12.25
C HIS A 780 39.38 -15.62 11.15
N SER A 781 38.65 -15.42 10.05
CA SER A 781 39.10 -14.67 8.88
C SER A 781 39.49 -13.23 9.23
N LEU A 782 38.66 -12.54 10.03
CA LEU A 782 38.97 -11.18 10.48
C LEU A 782 40.22 -11.12 11.37
N LEU A 783 40.32 -12.01 12.37
CA LEU A 783 41.44 -12.04 13.31
C LEU A 783 42.75 -12.38 12.61
N SER A 784 42.73 -13.37 11.71
CA SER A 784 43.89 -13.76 10.90
C SER A 784 44.41 -12.61 10.04
N GLN A 785 43.51 -11.90 9.33
CA GLN A 785 43.89 -10.74 8.51
C GLN A 785 44.47 -9.58 9.33
N VAL A 786 43.95 -9.32 10.54
CA VAL A 786 44.50 -8.28 11.43
C VAL A 786 45.87 -8.68 11.99
N MET A 787 46.05 -9.96 12.35
CA MET A 787 47.33 -10.47 12.85
C MET A 787 48.42 -10.43 11.79
N ASP A 788 48.10 -10.73 10.53
CA ASP A 788 49.05 -10.65 9.41
C ASP A 788 49.57 -9.23 9.17
N ILE A 789 48.74 -8.21 9.38
CA ILE A 789 49.14 -6.79 9.28
C ILE A 789 50.05 -6.39 10.44
N ASN A 790 49.73 -6.81 11.66
CA ASN A 790 50.53 -6.50 12.85
C ASN A 790 51.85 -7.27 12.91
N GLY A 791 51.96 -8.42 12.23
CA GLY A 791 53.13 -9.30 12.22
C GLY A 791 54.23 -8.95 11.22
N GLN A 792 53.97 -8.07 10.24
CA GLN A 792 54.99 -7.66 9.26
C GLN A 792 55.87 -6.52 9.80
N PRO A 793 57.21 -6.69 9.89
CA PRO A 793 58.11 -5.56 10.10
C PRO A 793 57.98 -4.59 8.92
N SER A 794 58.12 -3.31 9.22
CA SER A 794 57.91 -2.16 8.35
C SER A 794 58.90 -2.10 7.17
N ASP A 795 58.83 -3.05 6.25
CA ASP A 795 59.46 -2.98 4.94
C ASP A 795 58.43 -2.54 3.90
N GLY A 796 58.69 -1.38 3.28
CA GLY A 796 57.78 -0.63 2.41
C GLY A 796 57.39 -1.26 1.07
N VAL A 797 57.33 -2.59 0.97
CA VAL A 797 57.08 -3.34 -0.27
C VAL A 797 55.61 -3.75 -0.44
N ALA A 798 54.81 -3.82 0.64
CA ALA A 798 53.37 -4.10 0.59
C ALA A 798 52.51 -2.93 0.06
N ARG A 799 53.12 -1.80 -0.33
CA ARG A 799 52.45 -0.62 -0.93
C ARG A 799 52.24 -0.71 -2.44
N ARG A 800 52.32 -1.90 -3.05
CA ARG A 800 52.34 -2.04 -4.52
C ARG A 800 51.01 -2.30 -5.22
N ASN A 801 49.90 -2.52 -4.51
CA ASN A 801 48.55 -2.50 -5.10
C ASN A 801 47.50 -2.08 -4.04
N PRO A 802 47.16 -0.77 -3.95
CA PRO A 802 46.11 -0.30 -3.04
C PRO A 802 44.70 -0.82 -3.40
N ASP A 803 44.48 -1.25 -4.65
CA ASP A 803 43.16 -1.69 -5.15
C ASP A 803 42.71 -3.08 -4.65
N GLN A 804 43.49 -3.78 -3.81
CA GLN A 804 43.21 -5.17 -3.40
C GLN A 804 43.61 -5.48 -1.94
N ASN A 805 43.40 -4.58 -0.98
CA ASN A 805 43.50 -4.97 0.43
C ASN A 805 42.15 -5.58 0.88
N PRO A 806 42.05 -6.92 1.00
CA PRO A 806 40.77 -7.59 1.29
C PRO A 806 40.19 -7.16 2.63
N LEU A 807 41.03 -6.85 3.62
CA LEU A 807 40.59 -6.38 4.93
C LEU A 807 39.93 -5.00 4.83
N LEU A 808 40.52 -4.08 4.06
CA LEU A 808 39.94 -2.73 3.90
C LEU A 808 38.63 -2.76 3.09
N THR A 809 38.51 -3.68 2.13
CA THR A 809 37.24 -3.94 1.44
C THR A 809 36.19 -4.49 2.41
N LEU A 810 36.54 -5.48 3.24
CA LEU A 810 35.67 -6.03 4.27
C LEU A 810 35.23 -4.96 5.27
N LEU A 811 36.16 -4.11 5.75
CA LEU A 811 35.85 -3.01 6.67
C LEU A 811 34.98 -1.92 6.03
N ALA A 812 35.10 -1.70 4.72
CA ALA A 812 34.18 -0.82 3.99
C ALA A 812 32.77 -1.43 3.92
N ASP A 813 32.65 -2.73 3.63
CA ASP A 813 31.35 -3.42 3.59
C ASP A 813 30.69 -3.54 4.98
N LEU A 814 31.49 -3.79 6.03
CA LEU A 814 31.05 -3.79 7.42
C LEU A 814 30.47 -2.43 7.83
N ARG A 815 31.17 -1.32 7.53
CA ARG A 815 30.65 0.03 7.82
C ARG A 815 29.33 0.29 7.10
N ARG A 816 29.23 -0.08 5.84
CA ARG A 816 28.03 0.05 5.01
C ARG A 816 26.84 -0.70 5.62
N ARG A 817 27.00 -2.00 5.89
CA ARG A 817 25.96 -2.84 6.50
C ARG A 817 25.60 -2.40 7.91
N SER A 818 26.58 -1.97 8.70
CA SER A 818 26.33 -1.43 10.04
C SER A 818 25.51 -0.14 10.00
N ALA A 819 25.77 0.76 9.05
CA ALA A 819 24.99 1.98 8.87
C ALA A 819 23.53 1.65 8.53
N VAL A 820 23.29 0.60 7.73
CA VAL A 820 21.94 0.11 7.41
C VAL A 820 21.25 -0.45 8.66
N VAL A 821 21.94 -1.29 9.43
CA VAL A 821 21.40 -1.87 10.68
C VAL A 821 21.03 -0.77 11.67
N VAL A 822 21.87 0.25 11.83
CA VAL A 822 21.59 1.40 12.71
C VAL A 822 20.43 2.24 12.19
N LYS A 823 20.40 2.57 10.89
CA LYS A 823 19.37 3.43 10.30
C LYS A 823 17.99 2.78 10.32
N LEU A 824 17.91 1.47 10.08
CA LEU A 824 16.66 0.69 10.09
C LEU A 824 16.35 0.07 11.46
N GLN A 825 17.23 0.22 12.45
CA GLN A 825 17.10 -0.36 13.80
C GLN A 825 16.86 -1.89 13.77
N LEU A 826 17.64 -2.61 12.97
CA LEU A 826 17.49 -4.06 12.81
C LEU A 826 18.02 -4.81 14.04
N SER A 827 17.24 -5.74 14.57
CA SER A 827 17.66 -6.57 15.71
C SER A 827 18.61 -7.70 15.28
N ALA A 828 19.39 -8.24 16.22
CA ALA A 828 20.28 -9.38 15.95
C ALA A 828 19.48 -10.63 15.52
N VAL A 829 18.28 -10.83 16.09
CA VAL A 829 17.38 -11.94 15.74
C VAL A 829 16.90 -11.82 14.29
N LEU A 830 16.46 -10.63 13.87
CA LEU A 830 16.04 -10.32 12.50
C LEU A 830 17.16 -10.68 11.50
N LEU A 831 18.41 -10.28 11.80
CA LEU A 831 19.56 -10.57 10.96
C LEU A 831 19.87 -12.08 10.90
N GLY A 832 19.77 -12.79 12.03
CA GLY A 832 19.89 -14.24 12.08
C GLY A 832 18.86 -14.93 11.19
N GLU A 833 17.58 -14.62 11.36
CA GLU A 833 16.50 -15.19 10.54
C GLU A 833 16.71 -14.95 9.04
N TYR A 834 17.14 -13.73 8.68
CA TYR A 834 17.45 -13.37 7.30
C TYR A 834 18.59 -14.24 6.73
N LEU A 835 19.69 -14.40 7.47
CA LEU A 835 20.85 -15.18 7.04
C LEU A 835 20.55 -16.69 6.99
N ASP A 836 19.69 -17.19 7.88
CA ASP A 836 19.35 -18.60 7.99
C ASP A 836 18.44 -19.06 6.86
N TYR A 837 17.32 -18.36 6.63
CA TYR A 837 16.36 -18.75 5.58
C TYR A 837 15.67 -17.56 4.89
N GLY A 838 15.58 -16.40 5.54
CA GLY A 838 14.83 -15.26 5.07
C GLY A 838 15.32 -14.71 3.73
N HIS A 839 16.63 -14.69 3.46
CA HIS A 839 17.18 -14.29 2.16
C HIS A 839 16.48 -14.99 0.99
N ARG A 840 16.22 -16.30 1.14
CA ARG A 840 15.54 -17.12 0.14
C ARG A 840 14.02 -17.04 0.26
N ALA A 841 13.47 -17.27 1.44
CA ALA A 841 12.02 -17.38 1.63
C ALA A 841 11.29 -16.03 1.51
N TRP A 842 11.90 -14.95 1.97
CA TRP A 842 11.25 -13.64 2.06
C TRP A 842 11.45 -12.78 0.81
N ILE A 843 12.63 -12.85 0.19
CA ILE A 843 13.06 -11.95 -0.90
C ILE A 843 13.30 -12.71 -2.22
N GLY A 844 13.50 -14.03 -2.17
CA GLY A 844 13.82 -14.86 -3.33
C GLY A 844 15.28 -14.76 -3.78
N GLN A 845 16.20 -14.50 -2.85
CA GLN A 845 17.63 -14.31 -3.13
C GLN A 845 18.41 -15.60 -2.81
N ASP A 846 19.20 -16.12 -3.74
CA ASP A 846 19.96 -17.36 -3.53
C ASP A 846 21.20 -17.17 -2.65
N ASN A 847 21.88 -16.02 -2.75
CA ASN A 847 23.07 -15.72 -1.96
C ASN A 847 22.69 -14.91 -0.72
N LYS A 848 22.83 -15.48 0.48
CA LYS A 848 22.55 -14.82 1.76
C LYS A 848 23.42 -13.59 2.08
N HIS A 849 24.60 -13.47 1.47
CA HIS A 849 25.54 -12.37 1.71
C HIS A 849 25.35 -11.17 0.76
N MET A 850 24.59 -11.35 -0.33
CA MET A 850 24.37 -10.29 -1.32
C MET A 850 23.55 -9.15 -0.69
N PHE A 851 24.05 -7.91 -0.83
CA PHE A 851 23.34 -6.70 -0.43
C PHE A 851 23.09 -5.82 -1.65
N SER A 852 21.82 -5.61 -1.96
CA SER A 852 21.35 -4.84 -3.11
C SER A 852 20.30 -3.80 -2.68
N LEU A 853 19.88 -2.93 -3.60
CA LEU A 853 18.74 -2.04 -3.38
C LEU A 853 17.47 -2.82 -3.00
N ARG A 854 17.26 -4.01 -3.59
CA ARG A 854 16.14 -4.90 -3.27
C ARG A 854 16.21 -5.37 -1.82
N THR A 855 17.39 -5.74 -1.34
CA THR A 855 17.61 -6.13 0.06
C THR A 855 17.30 -4.96 1.00
N LEU A 856 17.83 -3.77 0.70
CA LEU A 856 17.58 -2.56 1.50
C LEU A 856 16.09 -2.18 1.53
N TYR A 857 15.40 -2.26 0.39
CA TYR A 857 13.96 -1.99 0.30
C TYR A 857 13.16 -2.91 1.22
N TYR A 858 13.27 -4.23 1.08
CA TYR A 858 12.45 -5.13 1.89
C TYR A 858 12.82 -5.15 3.38
N LEU A 859 14.09 -4.91 3.73
CA LEU A 859 14.46 -4.69 5.13
C LEU A 859 13.83 -3.41 5.69
N SER A 860 13.71 -2.35 4.88
CA SER A 860 13.00 -1.13 5.29
C SER A 860 11.49 -1.35 5.44
N ILE A 861 10.88 -2.21 4.63
CA ILE A 861 9.48 -2.62 4.77
C ILE A 861 9.27 -3.36 6.08
N LEU A 862 10.13 -4.34 6.41
CA LEU A 862 10.09 -5.03 7.71
C LEU A 862 10.24 -4.07 8.89
N ALA A 863 11.23 -3.17 8.83
CA ALA A 863 11.44 -2.16 9.86
C ALA A 863 10.19 -1.27 10.05
N ARG A 864 9.55 -0.85 8.95
CA ARG A 864 8.29 -0.09 8.99
C ARG A 864 7.13 -0.93 9.52
N ALA A 865 7.07 -2.23 9.22
CA ALA A 865 6.05 -3.13 9.74
C ALA A 865 6.12 -3.19 11.27
N PHE A 866 7.33 -3.29 11.82
CA PHE A 866 7.56 -3.23 13.26
C PHE A 866 7.17 -1.88 13.85
N GLY A 867 7.55 -0.77 13.22
CA GLY A 867 7.21 0.58 13.68
C GLY A 867 5.71 0.92 13.61
N GLN A 868 4.92 0.18 12.84
CA GLN A 868 3.48 0.37 12.68
C GLN A 868 2.62 -0.53 13.58
N SER A 869 3.26 -1.39 14.38
CA SER A 869 2.63 -2.33 15.31
C SER A 869 2.99 -2.00 16.77
N GLU A 870 2.09 -2.29 17.70
CA GLU A 870 2.36 -2.24 19.15
C GLU A 870 2.93 -3.56 19.69
N LYS A 871 2.93 -4.62 18.88
CA LYS A 871 3.40 -5.97 19.25
C LYS A 871 4.93 -6.08 19.08
N PRO A 872 5.59 -6.98 19.83
CA PRO A 872 7.04 -7.18 19.70
C PRO A 872 7.41 -7.71 18.31
N GLN A 873 8.59 -7.35 17.80
CA GLN A 873 9.11 -7.79 16.49
C GLN A 873 9.05 -9.31 16.31
N GLN A 874 9.30 -10.05 17.39
CA GLN A 874 9.30 -11.51 17.41
C GLN A 874 7.97 -12.11 16.91
N ALA A 875 6.83 -11.46 17.18
CA ALA A 875 5.53 -12.01 16.79
C ALA A 875 5.37 -12.13 15.26
N LEU A 876 5.85 -11.14 14.50
CA LEU A 876 5.81 -11.19 13.03
C LEU A 876 6.89 -12.11 12.47
N LEU A 877 8.07 -12.16 13.09
CA LEU A 877 9.13 -13.10 12.69
C LEU A 877 8.70 -14.55 12.90
N ASP A 878 8.11 -14.86 14.05
CA ASP A 878 7.54 -16.18 14.35
C ASP A 878 6.44 -16.54 13.35
N TYR A 879 5.55 -15.58 13.02
CA TYR A 879 4.55 -15.78 11.98
C TYR A 879 5.20 -16.17 10.64
N LEU A 880 6.17 -15.38 10.15
CA LEU A 880 6.86 -15.63 8.89
C LEU A 880 7.63 -16.97 8.90
N ARG A 881 8.19 -17.37 10.04
CA ARG A 881 8.86 -18.67 10.19
C ARG A 881 7.85 -19.81 10.09
N LEU A 882 6.75 -19.74 10.85
CA LEU A 882 5.74 -20.78 10.87
C LEU A 882 5.09 -21.00 9.50
N VAL A 883 4.72 -19.93 8.79
CA VAL A 883 4.07 -20.05 7.45
C VAL A 883 4.99 -20.61 6.38
N ASN A 884 6.31 -20.35 6.47
CA ASN A 884 7.29 -20.89 5.53
C ASN A 884 7.72 -22.33 5.87
N GLN A 885 7.38 -22.83 7.06
CA GLN A 885 7.61 -24.22 7.48
C GLN A 885 6.37 -25.11 7.33
N LEU A 886 5.26 -24.57 6.82
CA LEU A 886 4.03 -25.35 6.61
C LEU A 886 4.27 -26.48 5.59
N PRO A 887 3.87 -27.73 5.91
CA PRO A 887 3.87 -28.82 4.95
C PRO A 887 2.74 -28.66 3.92
N GLU A 888 2.65 -29.58 2.95
CA GLU A 888 1.45 -29.69 2.11
C GLU A 888 0.24 -30.05 2.98
N LEU A 889 -0.82 -29.24 2.94
CA LEU A 889 -1.98 -29.36 3.83
C LEU A 889 -3.20 -29.94 3.12
N SER A 890 -4.02 -30.68 3.89
CA SER A 890 -5.37 -31.06 3.47
C SER A 890 -6.30 -29.84 3.38
N LEU A 891 -7.44 -29.97 2.68
CA LEU A 891 -8.36 -28.84 2.44
C LEU A 891 -8.86 -28.16 3.74
N ASN A 892 -9.21 -28.94 4.76
CA ASN A 892 -9.65 -28.37 6.05
C ASN A 892 -8.49 -27.75 6.84
N ALA A 893 -7.29 -28.35 6.78
CA ALA A 893 -6.10 -27.82 7.43
C ALA A 893 -5.64 -26.51 6.79
N LEU A 894 -5.70 -26.42 5.46
CA LEU A 894 -5.42 -25.20 4.73
C LEU A 894 -6.41 -24.10 5.11
N ALA A 895 -7.72 -24.37 5.06
CA ALA A 895 -8.74 -23.40 5.43
C ALA A 895 -8.63 -22.92 6.90
N LEU A 896 -8.17 -23.79 7.81
CA LEU A 896 -7.87 -23.41 9.19
C LEU A 896 -6.62 -22.52 9.27
N ALA A 897 -5.55 -22.89 8.56
CA ALA A 897 -4.31 -22.13 8.51
C ALA A 897 -4.51 -20.73 7.90
N GLU A 898 -5.29 -20.60 6.82
CA GLU A 898 -5.69 -19.32 6.21
C GLU A 898 -6.37 -18.39 7.22
N LYS A 899 -7.35 -18.92 7.97
CA LYS A 899 -8.08 -18.17 9.00
C LYS A 899 -7.16 -17.76 10.14
N ALA A 900 -6.32 -18.67 10.64
CA ALA A 900 -5.38 -18.40 11.72
C ALA A 900 -4.33 -17.37 11.31
N ALA A 901 -3.79 -17.48 10.09
CA ALA A 901 -2.83 -16.54 9.52
C ALA A 901 -3.40 -15.12 9.44
N SER A 902 -4.62 -14.99 8.92
CA SER A 902 -5.30 -13.69 8.82
C SER A 902 -5.53 -13.05 10.20
N ILE A 903 -5.87 -13.85 11.22
CA ILE A 903 -6.05 -13.35 12.59
C ILE A 903 -4.72 -12.90 13.19
N ARG A 904 -3.64 -13.69 13.06
CA ARG A 904 -2.32 -13.31 13.58
C ARG A 904 -1.83 -11.99 12.97
N LEU A 905 -2.00 -11.81 11.67
CA LEU A 905 -1.64 -10.55 10.99
C LEU A 905 -2.53 -9.38 11.45
N ALA A 906 -3.84 -9.59 11.56
CA ALA A 906 -4.78 -8.58 12.05
C ALA A 906 -4.46 -8.14 13.48
N GLU A 907 -4.14 -9.10 14.36
CA GLU A 907 -3.70 -8.84 15.73
C GLU A 907 -2.37 -8.08 15.78
N PHE A 908 -1.41 -8.48 14.93
CA PHE A 908 -0.13 -7.80 14.84
C PHE A 908 -0.29 -6.34 14.40
N PHE A 909 -1.06 -6.07 13.35
CA PHE A 909 -1.23 -4.71 12.81
C PHE A 909 -2.31 -3.87 13.47
N GLY A 910 -3.06 -4.42 14.43
CA GLY A 910 -4.23 -3.77 15.02
C GLY A 910 -5.28 -3.41 13.95
N TRP A 911 -5.46 -4.27 12.95
CA TRP A 911 -6.31 -4.04 11.78
C TRP A 911 -7.44 -5.07 11.72
N SER A 912 -8.48 -4.87 10.91
CA SER A 912 -9.60 -5.83 10.88
C SER A 912 -9.21 -7.12 10.14
N VAL A 913 -9.71 -8.26 10.63
CA VAL A 913 -9.50 -9.57 9.98
C VAL A 913 -10.09 -9.58 8.57
N GLN A 914 -11.19 -8.84 8.35
CA GLN A 914 -11.84 -8.75 7.04
C GLN A 914 -10.96 -8.02 6.03
N GLU A 915 -10.34 -6.90 6.40
CA GLU A 915 -9.45 -6.16 5.51
C GLU A 915 -8.17 -6.92 5.19
N VAL A 916 -7.59 -7.63 6.17
CA VAL A 916 -6.44 -8.51 5.93
C VAL A 916 -6.80 -9.62 4.93
N ARG A 917 -7.95 -10.27 5.10
CA ARG A 917 -8.43 -11.29 4.16
C ARG A 917 -8.68 -10.71 2.78
N GLU A 918 -9.24 -9.51 2.69
CA GLU A 918 -9.46 -8.86 1.41
C GLU A 918 -8.14 -8.60 0.68
N CYS A 919 -7.10 -8.18 1.41
CA CYS A 919 -5.76 -8.05 0.83
C CYS A 919 -5.22 -9.39 0.30
N ILE A 920 -5.30 -10.44 1.11
CA ILE A 920 -4.79 -11.76 0.76
C ILE A 920 -5.53 -12.38 -0.42
N ASN A 921 -6.86 -12.24 -0.49
CA ASN A 921 -7.67 -12.74 -1.61
C ASN A 921 -7.35 -12.07 -2.95
N ARG A 922 -6.73 -10.87 -2.92
CA ARG A 922 -6.35 -10.09 -4.10
C ARG A 922 -4.86 -10.21 -4.43
N MET A 923 -4.09 -10.83 -3.54
CA MET A 923 -2.76 -11.35 -3.85
C MET A 923 -3.00 -12.69 -4.56
N ASP A 924 -2.47 -12.91 -5.76
CA ASP A 924 -2.60 -14.19 -6.49
C ASP A 924 -1.79 -15.33 -5.79
N ALA A 925 -1.96 -15.51 -4.48
CA ALA A 925 -1.29 -16.48 -3.64
C ALA A 925 -2.10 -17.79 -3.65
N PRO A 926 -1.51 -18.93 -4.06
CA PRO A 926 -2.25 -20.19 -4.23
C PRO A 926 -2.85 -20.73 -2.93
N ASP A 927 -2.19 -20.47 -1.80
CA ASP A 927 -2.57 -20.99 -0.49
C ASP A 927 -3.35 -19.97 0.35
N LEU A 928 -3.65 -18.77 -0.19
CA LEU A 928 -4.28 -17.66 0.55
C LEU A 928 -3.60 -17.37 1.93
N ILE A 929 -2.28 -17.51 1.97
CA ILE A 929 -1.44 -17.24 3.15
C ILE A 929 -0.28 -16.35 2.73
N LEU A 930 -0.02 -15.31 3.52
CA LEU A 930 1.10 -14.40 3.35
C LEU A 930 2.41 -15.06 3.80
N LYS A 931 3.34 -15.30 2.89
CA LYS A 931 4.61 -16.01 3.14
C LYS A 931 5.87 -15.16 2.93
N ASP A 932 5.79 -14.12 2.10
CA ASP A 932 6.96 -13.33 1.68
C ASP A 932 6.79 -11.82 1.92
N LEU A 933 7.86 -11.05 1.69
CA LEU A 933 7.86 -9.60 1.92
C LEU A 933 7.25 -8.79 0.77
N ILE A 934 7.03 -9.40 -0.39
CA ILE A 934 6.32 -8.76 -1.51
C ILE A 934 4.85 -8.64 -1.13
N GLN A 935 4.27 -9.72 -0.59
CA GLN A 935 2.91 -9.76 -0.09
C GLN A 935 2.75 -8.88 1.16
N LEU A 936 3.74 -8.88 2.07
CA LEU A 936 3.75 -7.96 3.22
C LEU A 936 3.75 -6.50 2.79
N ASP A 937 4.55 -6.14 1.79
CA ASP A 937 4.60 -4.78 1.25
C ASP A 937 3.23 -4.33 0.72
N LEU A 938 2.55 -5.17 -0.07
CA LEU A 938 1.20 -4.84 -0.53
C LEU A 938 0.22 -4.64 0.64
N LEU A 939 0.22 -5.53 1.63
CA LEU A 939 -0.63 -5.39 2.82
C LEU A 939 -0.36 -4.06 3.53
N MET A 940 0.91 -3.70 3.70
CA MET A 940 1.31 -2.46 4.36
C MET A 940 0.92 -1.21 3.56
N ARG A 941 1.08 -1.24 2.22
CA ARG A 941 0.68 -0.13 1.35
C ARG A 941 -0.83 0.09 1.40
N VAL A 942 -1.63 -0.97 1.28
CA VAL A 942 -3.10 -0.88 1.35
C VAL A 942 -3.55 -0.41 2.73
N ARG A 943 -2.98 -0.94 3.82
CA ARG A 943 -3.27 -0.46 5.18
C ARG A 943 -2.93 1.02 5.35
N SER A 944 -1.74 1.44 4.89
CA SER A 944 -1.32 2.85 4.99
C SER A 944 -2.24 3.79 4.21
N LEU A 945 -2.72 3.36 3.04
CA LEU A 945 -3.69 4.11 2.26
C LEU A 945 -5.07 4.13 2.92
N SER A 946 -5.52 2.98 3.44
CA SER A 946 -6.80 2.85 4.13
C SER A 946 -6.91 3.81 5.31
N VAL A 947 -5.87 3.84 6.16
CA VAL A 947 -5.79 4.76 7.31
C VAL A 947 -5.78 6.23 6.87
N ARG A 948 -5.11 6.56 5.77
CA ARG A 948 -5.00 7.96 5.28
C ARG A 948 -6.27 8.44 4.57
N ALA A 949 -6.90 7.57 3.79
CA ALA A 949 -8.05 7.90 2.95
C ALA A 949 -9.40 7.58 3.60
N ASN A 950 -9.41 6.89 4.76
CA ASN A 950 -10.63 6.37 5.39
C ASN A 950 -11.45 5.48 4.44
N MET A 951 -10.76 4.68 3.62
CA MET A 951 -11.34 3.70 2.71
C MET A 951 -10.98 2.30 3.18
N ASP A 952 -11.93 1.37 3.15
CA ASP A 952 -11.64 -0.04 3.41
C ASP A 952 -10.81 -0.66 2.26
N ALA A 953 -10.14 -1.77 2.55
CA ALA A 953 -9.30 -2.46 1.58
C ALA A 953 -10.06 -2.80 0.29
N LEU A 954 -11.33 -3.23 0.40
CA LEU A 954 -12.17 -3.56 -0.75
C LEU A 954 -12.35 -2.36 -1.69
N THR A 955 -12.69 -1.18 -1.17
CA THR A 955 -12.81 0.05 -1.97
C THR A 955 -11.51 0.38 -2.69
N LEU A 956 -10.37 0.29 -1.99
CA LEU A 956 -9.05 0.56 -2.60
C LEU A 956 -8.75 -0.39 -3.75
N PHE A 957 -9.01 -1.70 -3.59
CA PHE A 957 -8.80 -2.65 -4.67
C PHE A 957 -9.79 -2.46 -5.83
N LEU A 958 -11.05 -2.13 -5.55
CA LEU A 958 -12.03 -1.85 -6.60
C LEU A 958 -11.59 -0.65 -7.46
N ILE A 959 -11.13 0.43 -6.83
CA ILE A 959 -10.61 1.61 -7.54
C ILE A 959 -9.31 1.28 -8.29
N GLY A 960 -8.36 0.62 -7.63
CA GLY A 960 -7.03 0.38 -8.20
C GLY A 960 -6.96 -0.71 -9.28
N LYS A 961 -7.95 -1.61 -9.33
CA LYS A 961 -8.07 -2.65 -10.36
C LYS A 961 -9.03 -2.28 -11.50
N LEU A 962 -9.54 -1.04 -11.55
CA LEU A 962 -10.38 -0.57 -12.65
C LEU A 962 -9.69 -0.77 -14.00
N PRO A 963 -10.33 -1.39 -15.00
CA PRO A 963 -9.70 -1.62 -16.29
C PRO A 963 -9.44 -0.31 -17.05
N GLU A 964 -8.40 -0.31 -17.88
CA GLU A 964 -8.12 0.79 -18.80
C GLU A 964 -9.26 0.97 -19.81
N LYS A 965 -9.85 -0.15 -20.27
CA LYS A 965 -11.01 -0.15 -21.17
C LYS A 965 -12.32 0.11 -20.42
N ILE A 966 -13.34 0.51 -21.18
CA ILE A 966 -14.69 0.79 -20.67
C ILE A 966 -15.30 -0.48 -20.06
N SER A 967 -15.67 -0.41 -18.78
CA SER A 967 -16.45 -1.44 -18.06
C SER A 967 -17.47 -0.78 -17.13
N PRO A 968 -18.73 -0.55 -17.58
CA PRO A 968 -19.67 0.27 -16.81
C PRO A 968 -19.97 -0.29 -15.41
N ALA A 969 -20.05 -1.61 -15.27
CA ALA A 969 -20.33 -2.27 -14.01
C ALA A 969 -19.22 -2.05 -12.97
N ASP A 970 -17.96 -2.29 -13.35
CA ASP A 970 -16.82 -2.16 -12.43
C ASP A 970 -16.67 -0.72 -11.90
N TYR A 971 -16.83 0.26 -12.80
CA TYR A 971 -16.77 1.68 -12.44
C TYR A 971 -17.97 2.10 -11.59
N ALA A 972 -19.17 1.57 -11.85
CA ALA A 972 -20.34 1.85 -11.01
C ALA A 972 -20.15 1.34 -9.58
N THR A 973 -19.70 0.10 -9.42
CA THR A 973 -19.41 -0.49 -8.09
C THR A 973 -18.31 0.28 -7.38
N ALA A 974 -17.20 0.60 -8.05
CA ALA A 974 -16.13 1.40 -7.45
C ALA A 974 -16.60 2.81 -7.03
N ALA A 975 -17.45 3.46 -7.82
CA ALA A 975 -17.98 4.79 -7.52
C ALA A 975 -18.91 4.78 -6.30
N GLU A 976 -19.79 3.78 -6.19
CA GLU A 976 -20.67 3.62 -5.03
C GLU A 976 -19.86 3.46 -3.74
N HIS A 977 -18.91 2.53 -3.74
CA HIS A 977 -18.03 2.29 -2.59
C HIS A 977 -17.17 3.52 -2.23
N ALA A 978 -16.61 4.21 -3.22
CA ALA A 978 -15.86 5.45 -3.01
C ALA A 978 -16.72 6.53 -2.34
N LEU A 979 -17.96 6.73 -2.79
CA LEU A 979 -18.86 7.72 -2.19
C LEU A 979 -19.33 7.31 -0.78
N LEU A 980 -19.54 6.02 -0.53
CA LEU A 980 -19.88 5.51 0.81
C LEU A 980 -18.77 5.80 1.83
N SER A 981 -17.50 5.74 1.41
CA SER A 981 -16.35 6.06 2.27
C SER A 981 -16.34 7.51 2.79
N MET A 982 -16.98 8.43 2.05
CA MET A 982 -17.06 9.85 2.42
C MET A 982 -18.15 10.13 3.48
N ASN A 983 -19.20 9.29 3.53
CA ASN A 983 -20.33 9.47 4.43
C ASN A 983 -20.22 8.65 5.72
N ALA A 984 -19.39 7.60 5.72
CA ALA A 984 -19.09 6.85 6.92
C ALA A 984 -18.25 7.71 7.88
N THR A 985 -18.82 8.09 9.03
CA THR A 985 -17.99 8.53 10.17
C THR A 985 -16.92 7.48 10.41
N ALA A 986 -15.65 7.89 10.38
CA ALA A 986 -14.47 7.03 10.51
C ALA A 986 -14.78 5.79 11.35
N GLN A 987 -14.66 4.60 10.74
CA GLN A 987 -14.97 3.35 11.41
C GLN A 987 -14.29 3.35 12.78
N GLN A 988 -15.09 3.14 13.83
CA GLN A 988 -14.56 2.90 15.17
C GLN A 988 -13.53 1.77 15.07
N VAL A 989 -12.41 1.93 15.79
CA VAL A 989 -11.33 0.93 15.92
C VAL A 989 -11.95 -0.47 15.88
N PRO A 990 -11.54 -1.33 14.93
CA PRO A 990 -12.19 -2.62 14.75
C PRO A 990 -12.19 -3.37 16.09
N GLN A 991 -13.37 -3.82 16.52
CA GLN A 991 -13.42 -4.90 17.50
C GLN A 991 -12.64 -6.05 16.88
N LEU A 992 -11.57 -6.49 17.53
CA LEU A 992 -10.81 -7.68 17.12
C LEU A 992 -11.75 -8.89 17.19
N ASP A 993 -12.49 -9.14 16.10
CA ASP A 993 -13.54 -10.16 16.01
C ASP A 993 -13.00 -11.60 15.94
N GLY A 994 -11.70 -11.82 16.15
CA GLY A 994 -11.07 -13.13 16.03
C GLY A 994 -10.08 -13.40 17.14
N GLU A 995 -10.51 -14.03 18.23
CA GLU A 995 -9.59 -14.78 19.09
C GLU A 995 -9.28 -16.11 18.37
N LEU A 996 -8.00 -16.48 18.20
CA LEU A 996 -7.60 -17.75 17.58
C LEU A 996 -8.38 -18.94 18.19
N ASN A 997 -8.57 -18.92 19.50
CA ASN A 997 -9.22 -19.97 20.28
C ASN A 997 -10.72 -20.15 19.97
N ARG A 998 -11.35 -19.24 19.23
CA ARG A 998 -12.74 -19.39 18.76
C ARG A 998 -12.85 -20.11 17.41
N LEU A 999 -11.75 -20.22 16.66
CA LEU A 999 -11.76 -20.91 15.36
C LEU A 999 -12.02 -22.41 15.51
N VAL A 1000 -11.46 -23.01 16.56
CA VAL A 1000 -11.51 -24.44 16.81
C VAL A 1000 -11.70 -24.74 18.29
N ASN A 1001 -12.51 -25.75 18.58
CA ASN A 1001 -12.57 -26.37 19.89
C ASN A 1001 -11.66 -27.60 19.88
N VAL A 1002 -10.57 -27.53 20.63
CA VAL A 1002 -9.58 -28.60 20.77
C VAL A 1002 -9.73 -29.20 22.17
N THR A 1003 -9.89 -30.52 22.24
CA THR A 1003 -9.90 -31.24 23.52
C THR A 1003 -8.94 -32.43 23.45
N CYS A 1004 -8.00 -32.49 24.39
CA CYS A 1004 -7.08 -33.62 24.55
C CYS A 1004 -7.43 -34.39 25.83
N THR A 1005 -7.67 -35.69 25.70
CA THR A 1005 -7.93 -36.59 26.83
C THR A 1005 -6.94 -37.75 26.83
N LEU A 1006 -6.51 -38.17 28.02
CA LEU A 1006 -5.71 -39.36 28.23
C LEU A 1006 -6.63 -40.54 28.57
N GLU A 1007 -6.27 -41.73 28.11
CA GLU A 1007 -6.95 -42.98 28.48
C GLU A 1007 -7.03 -43.13 30.01
N SER A 1008 -8.26 -43.35 30.51
CA SER A 1008 -8.63 -43.20 31.93
C SER A 1008 -7.84 -44.08 32.91
N ASP A 1009 -7.23 -45.16 32.43
CA ASP A 1009 -6.49 -46.17 33.20
C ASP A 1009 -4.96 -46.09 33.05
N LYS A 1010 -4.44 -45.13 32.27
CA LYS A 1010 -3.03 -45.07 31.85
C LYS A 1010 -2.27 -43.81 32.30
N GLN A 1011 -2.57 -43.30 33.49
CA GLN A 1011 -1.86 -42.16 34.09
C GLN A 1011 -0.46 -42.52 34.66
N TYR A 1012 -0.21 -43.81 34.91
CA TYR A 1012 1.07 -44.32 35.41
C TYR A 1012 1.64 -45.35 34.43
N LEU A 1013 2.84 -45.10 33.92
CA LEU A 1013 3.55 -45.98 33.00
C LEU A 1013 4.88 -46.43 33.60
N VAL A 1014 5.36 -47.61 33.19
CA VAL A 1014 6.63 -48.15 33.67
C VAL A 1014 7.76 -47.75 32.72
N ALA A 1015 8.82 -47.15 33.25
CA ALA A 1015 10.03 -46.81 32.49
C ALA A 1015 10.67 -48.06 31.84
N GLY A 1016 11.03 -47.97 30.56
CA GLY A 1016 11.80 -49.01 29.86
C GLY A 1016 11.10 -50.38 29.69
N LYS A 1017 9.82 -50.50 30.04
CA LYS A 1017 9.06 -51.74 29.88
C LYS A 1017 8.63 -51.95 28.42
N PRO A 1018 9.02 -53.07 27.77
CA PRO A 1018 8.64 -53.32 26.38
C PRO A 1018 7.11 -53.40 26.20
N GLY A 1019 6.59 -52.63 25.24
CA GLY A 1019 5.17 -52.60 24.91
C GLY A 1019 4.27 -51.80 25.86
N GLU A 1020 4.84 -51.13 26.87
CA GLU A 1020 4.07 -50.21 27.72
C GLU A 1020 3.78 -48.92 26.93
N GLN A 1021 2.49 -48.56 26.80
CA GLN A 1021 2.03 -47.42 26.02
C GLN A 1021 0.80 -46.78 26.69
N ALA A 1022 0.56 -45.51 26.36
CA ALA A 1022 -0.68 -44.79 26.64
C ALA A 1022 -1.16 -44.08 25.37
N VAL A 1023 -2.47 -43.91 25.22
CA VAL A 1023 -3.05 -43.22 24.06
C VAL A 1023 -3.63 -41.88 24.48
N TYR A 1024 -3.21 -40.81 23.82
CA TYR A 1024 -3.87 -39.51 23.86
C TYR A 1024 -4.89 -39.41 22.74
N THR A 1025 -6.11 -39.01 23.06
CA THR A 1025 -7.16 -38.74 22.09
C THR A 1025 -7.35 -37.24 21.96
N VAL A 1026 -6.99 -36.67 20.81
CA VAL A 1026 -7.20 -35.26 20.47
C VAL A 1026 -8.42 -35.16 19.57
N THR A 1027 -9.42 -34.38 19.98
CA THR A 1027 -10.62 -34.10 19.18
C THR A 1027 -10.62 -32.64 18.77
N ILE A 1028 -10.77 -32.39 17.46
CA ILE A 1028 -10.76 -31.05 16.87
C ILE A 1028 -12.09 -30.81 16.14
N LYS A 1029 -12.79 -29.75 16.53
CA LYS A 1029 -14.04 -29.31 15.93
C LYS A 1029 -13.96 -27.84 15.55
N ASP A 1030 -14.71 -27.44 14.52
CA ASP A 1030 -14.88 -26.03 14.16
C ASP A 1030 -15.76 -25.27 15.18
N GLY A 1031 -15.86 -23.95 15.02
CA GLY A 1031 -16.72 -23.10 15.86
C GLY A 1031 -18.23 -23.41 15.78
N SER A 1032 -18.67 -24.21 14.80
CA SER A 1032 -20.06 -24.70 14.68
C SER A 1032 -20.26 -26.10 15.29
N GLY A 1033 -19.18 -26.71 15.79
CA GLY A 1033 -19.18 -28.05 16.39
C GLY A 1033 -19.01 -29.20 15.40
N GLN A 1034 -18.71 -28.94 14.12
CA GLN A 1034 -18.42 -29.98 13.13
C GLN A 1034 -16.98 -30.49 13.25
N PRO A 1035 -16.74 -31.80 13.09
CA PRO A 1035 -15.39 -32.37 13.15
C PRO A 1035 -14.52 -31.94 11.97
N LEU A 1036 -13.25 -31.60 12.24
CA LEU A 1036 -12.28 -31.21 11.23
C LEU A 1036 -11.30 -32.35 10.93
N SER A 1037 -11.34 -32.88 9.71
CA SER A 1037 -10.48 -33.98 9.25
C SER A 1037 -9.17 -33.48 8.63
N GLY A 1038 -8.11 -34.28 8.73
CA GLY A 1038 -6.81 -34.01 8.10
C GLY A 1038 -6.04 -32.86 8.75
N ILE A 1039 -6.33 -32.54 10.01
CA ILE A 1039 -5.63 -31.48 10.76
C ILE A 1039 -4.38 -32.10 11.40
N PRO A 1040 -3.17 -31.64 11.05
CA PRO A 1040 -1.94 -32.12 11.67
C PRO A 1040 -1.82 -31.62 13.12
N VAL A 1041 -1.46 -32.54 14.02
CA VAL A 1041 -1.18 -32.26 15.44
C VAL A 1041 0.24 -32.67 15.73
N TYR A 1042 1.03 -31.71 16.19
CA TYR A 1042 2.43 -31.88 16.53
C TYR A 1042 2.60 -32.10 18.02
N TRP A 1043 3.64 -32.82 18.41
CA TRP A 1043 3.93 -33.17 19.79
C TRP A 1043 5.39 -32.92 20.16
N GLN A 1044 5.60 -32.54 21.41
CA GLN A 1044 6.92 -32.46 22.03
C GLN A 1044 6.89 -33.11 23.42
N THR A 1045 7.88 -33.96 23.69
CA THR A 1045 8.03 -34.73 24.93
C THR A 1045 9.49 -34.78 25.40
N SER A 1046 9.70 -34.92 26.71
CA SER A 1046 11.04 -34.95 27.33
C SER A 1046 11.48 -36.30 27.88
N LEU A 1047 10.54 -37.13 28.35
CA LEU A 1047 10.79 -38.43 28.99
C LEU A 1047 10.32 -39.64 28.15
N GLY A 1048 9.85 -39.41 26.94
CA GLY A 1048 9.32 -40.43 26.03
C GLY A 1048 9.16 -39.92 24.60
N THR A 1049 8.42 -40.66 23.79
CA THR A 1049 8.17 -40.34 22.37
C THR A 1049 6.69 -40.42 22.02
N ILE A 1050 6.19 -39.42 21.29
CA ILE A 1050 4.88 -39.41 20.63
C ILE A 1050 5.10 -39.12 19.14
N GLU A 1051 4.45 -39.90 18.28
CA GLU A 1051 4.42 -39.61 16.85
C GLU A 1051 3.33 -38.58 16.53
N SER A 1052 3.71 -37.55 15.78
CA SER A 1052 2.75 -36.56 15.26
C SER A 1052 1.92 -37.15 14.12
N GLY A 1053 0.67 -36.73 14.00
CA GLY A 1053 -0.26 -37.31 13.03
C GLY A 1053 -1.40 -36.36 12.68
N GLU A 1054 -2.32 -36.82 11.83
CA GLU A 1054 -3.46 -36.03 11.36
C GLU A 1054 -4.80 -36.57 11.88
N THR A 1055 -5.77 -35.70 12.09
CA THR A 1055 -7.13 -36.12 12.48
C THR A 1055 -7.82 -36.94 11.40
N LEU A 1056 -8.56 -37.97 11.82
CA LEU A 1056 -9.39 -38.79 10.96
C LEU A 1056 -10.65 -38.02 10.49
N PRO A 1057 -11.48 -38.59 9.58
CA PRO A 1057 -12.74 -37.97 9.12
C PRO A 1057 -13.73 -37.59 10.22
N ASN A 1058 -13.63 -38.20 11.41
CA ASN A 1058 -14.43 -37.88 12.59
C ASN A 1058 -13.84 -36.75 13.46
N GLY A 1059 -12.74 -36.12 13.03
CA GLY A 1059 -12.06 -35.05 13.73
C GLY A 1059 -11.22 -35.50 14.93
N VAL A 1060 -10.88 -36.79 15.01
CA VAL A 1060 -10.16 -37.38 16.13
C VAL A 1060 -8.78 -37.89 15.68
N LEU A 1061 -7.75 -37.62 16.47
CA LEU A 1061 -6.43 -38.22 16.38
C LEU A 1061 -6.16 -39.03 17.66
N GLU A 1062 -5.72 -40.27 17.49
CA GLU A 1062 -5.18 -41.10 18.58
C GLU A 1062 -3.66 -41.13 18.46
N ALA A 1063 -2.96 -40.54 19.42
CA ALA A 1063 -1.51 -40.43 19.45
C ALA A 1063 -0.93 -41.31 20.57
N THR A 1064 -0.05 -42.25 20.21
CA THR A 1064 0.52 -43.22 21.15
C THR A 1064 1.78 -42.67 21.82
N TYR A 1065 1.76 -42.58 23.14
CA TYR A 1065 2.91 -42.26 23.98
C TYR A 1065 3.65 -43.53 24.38
N THR A 1066 4.96 -43.57 24.11
CA THR A 1066 5.86 -44.63 24.59
C THR A 1066 6.85 -44.06 25.62
N PRO A 1067 6.90 -44.59 26.85
CA PRO A 1067 7.78 -44.10 27.91
C PRO A 1067 9.24 -44.45 27.62
N GLY A 1068 10.14 -43.52 27.91
CA GLY A 1068 11.58 -43.74 27.85
C GLY A 1068 12.11 -44.57 29.02
N LYS A 1069 13.44 -44.57 29.18
CA LYS A 1069 14.13 -45.27 30.29
C LYS A 1069 14.26 -44.43 31.57
N ILE A 1070 13.87 -43.16 31.52
CA ILE A 1070 14.03 -42.21 32.60
C ILE A 1070 12.67 -42.05 33.30
N MET A 1071 12.64 -42.24 34.62
CA MET A 1071 11.44 -42.01 35.43
C MET A 1071 11.25 -40.53 35.73
N GLY A 1072 9.99 -40.10 35.86
CA GLY A 1072 9.64 -38.71 36.15
C GLY A 1072 8.20 -38.39 35.79
N THR A 1073 7.83 -37.13 35.94
CA THR A 1073 6.52 -36.62 35.53
C THR A 1073 6.67 -35.92 34.18
N GLU A 1074 5.88 -36.36 33.20
CA GLU A 1074 5.87 -35.81 31.85
C GLU A 1074 4.57 -35.02 31.62
N LYS A 1075 4.69 -33.83 31.05
CA LYS A 1075 3.58 -33.06 30.51
C LYS A 1075 3.84 -32.79 29.03
N PRO A 1076 3.37 -33.66 28.13
CA PRO A 1076 3.55 -33.45 26.70
C PRO A 1076 2.92 -32.13 26.29
N ILE A 1077 3.54 -31.48 25.31
CA ILE A 1077 3.01 -30.27 24.68
C ILE A 1077 2.56 -30.66 23.28
N PHE A 1078 1.39 -30.18 22.86
CA PHE A 1078 0.89 -30.38 21.50
C PHE A 1078 0.38 -29.07 20.91
N TRP A 1079 0.41 -28.96 19.58
CA TRP A 1079 -0.05 -27.76 18.88
C TRP A 1079 -0.56 -28.07 17.48
N LEU A 1080 -1.29 -27.11 16.92
CA LEU A 1080 -1.75 -27.10 15.53
C LEU A 1080 -0.95 -26.08 14.73
N ASN A 1081 -0.98 -26.19 13.40
CA ASN A 1081 -0.35 -25.20 12.52
C ASN A 1081 -0.87 -23.78 12.80
N LEU A 1082 0.05 -22.87 13.14
CA LEU A 1082 -0.23 -21.46 13.50
C LEU A 1082 -1.00 -21.25 14.82
N PHE A 1083 -1.11 -22.27 15.68
CA PHE A 1083 -1.66 -22.12 17.03
C PHE A 1083 -0.56 -22.17 18.08
N ASP A 1084 -0.81 -21.56 19.24
CA ASP A 1084 0.13 -21.60 20.35
C ASP A 1084 0.12 -23.00 21.00
N PRO A 1085 1.25 -23.49 21.53
CA PRO A 1085 1.31 -24.82 22.12
C PRO A 1085 0.50 -24.96 23.42
N GLU A 1086 -0.20 -26.09 23.56
CA GLU A 1086 -1.03 -26.44 24.72
C GLU A 1086 -0.46 -27.65 25.47
N TYR A 1087 -0.66 -27.68 26.79
CA TYR A 1087 -0.26 -28.83 27.62
C TYR A 1087 -1.31 -29.94 27.58
N ALA A 1088 -0.87 -31.16 27.27
CA ALA A 1088 -1.67 -32.36 27.40
C ALA A 1088 -1.83 -32.79 28.88
N PRO A 1089 -2.79 -33.67 29.19
CA PRO A 1089 -2.89 -34.32 30.50
C PRO A 1089 -1.56 -34.98 30.94
N THR A 1090 -1.28 -34.98 32.25
CA THR A 1090 0.01 -35.42 32.80
C THR A 1090 0.11 -36.95 32.90
N ILE A 1091 1.27 -37.51 32.52
CA ILE A 1091 1.64 -38.91 32.75
C ILE A 1091 2.79 -39.00 33.75
N ASN A 1092 2.74 -39.98 34.64
CA ASN A 1092 3.84 -40.31 35.55
C ASN A 1092 4.55 -41.59 35.08
N ILE A 1093 5.84 -41.49 34.80
CA ILE A 1093 6.70 -42.63 34.48
C ILE A 1093 7.38 -43.09 35.76
N THR A 1094 7.04 -44.30 36.21
CA THR A 1094 7.49 -44.87 37.48
C THR A 1094 8.12 -46.24 37.27
N PHE A 1095 8.51 -46.89 38.37
CA PHE A 1095 8.93 -48.28 38.39
C PHE A 1095 7.71 -49.22 38.39
N ASP A 1096 7.93 -50.49 38.03
CA ASP A 1096 6.92 -51.55 38.14
C ASP A 1096 6.87 -52.15 39.55
N GLY A 1097 5.86 -51.77 40.33
CA GLY A 1097 5.64 -52.23 41.69
C GLY A 1097 5.55 -53.75 41.85
N LYS A 1098 5.10 -54.48 40.82
CA LYS A 1098 4.88 -55.94 40.89
C LYS A 1098 6.17 -56.76 40.73
N THR A 1099 7.16 -56.21 40.04
CA THR A 1099 8.42 -56.91 39.75
C THR A 1099 9.58 -56.41 40.59
N LEU A 1100 9.29 -55.60 41.61
CA LEU A 1100 10.28 -55.15 42.57
C LEU A 1100 11.01 -56.33 43.21
N ARG A 1101 12.33 -56.22 43.30
CA ARG A 1101 13.22 -57.18 43.94
C ARG A 1101 14.46 -56.48 44.46
N PHE A 1102 14.98 -57.01 45.55
CA PHE A 1102 16.29 -56.63 46.07
C PHE A 1102 17.37 -57.40 45.31
N LEU A 1103 18.44 -56.73 44.91
CA LEU A 1103 19.56 -57.36 44.23
C LEU A 1103 20.60 -57.82 45.28
N PRO A 1104 20.92 -59.13 45.39
CA PRO A 1104 21.87 -59.63 46.39
C PRO A 1104 23.25 -58.96 46.34
N GLN A 1105 23.68 -58.54 45.15
CA GLN A 1105 24.96 -57.86 44.90
C GLN A 1105 24.98 -56.40 45.39
N GLN A 1106 23.83 -55.82 45.68
CA GLN A 1106 23.65 -54.43 46.16
C GLN A 1106 23.10 -54.40 47.60
N MET A 1107 23.24 -55.50 48.33
CA MET A 1107 22.97 -55.57 49.76
C MET A 1107 24.25 -55.27 50.55
N SER A 1108 24.11 -54.66 51.73
CA SER A 1108 25.23 -54.47 52.64
C SER A 1108 25.80 -55.81 53.10
N PRO A 1109 27.13 -55.96 53.17
CA PRO A 1109 27.74 -57.13 53.79
C PRO A 1109 27.39 -57.18 55.28
N VAL A 1110 27.16 -58.38 55.79
CA VAL A 1110 26.95 -58.62 57.22
C VAL A 1110 28.31 -58.78 57.92
N PRO A 1111 28.49 -58.33 59.18
CA PRO A 1111 29.73 -58.54 59.92
C PRO A 1111 30.14 -60.02 59.99
N ILE A 1112 31.39 -60.32 59.60
CA ILE A 1112 31.94 -61.69 59.52
C ILE A 1112 32.30 -62.25 60.92
N GLY A 1113 32.40 -61.39 61.94
CA GLY A 1113 32.68 -61.74 63.33
C GLY A 1113 31.51 -61.44 64.27
N PRO A 1114 31.54 -61.95 65.51
CA PRO A 1114 30.49 -61.70 66.50
C PRO A 1114 30.34 -60.20 66.78
N VAL A 1115 29.10 -59.73 66.80
CA VAL A 1115 28.72 -58.34 67.09
C VAL A 1115 28.37 -58.23 68.58
N GLY A 1116 28.90 -57.22 69.27
CA GLY A 1116 28.62 -57.02 70.69
C GLY A 1116 27.14 -56.79 70.99
N LEU A 1117 26.65 -57.27 72.14
CA LEU A 1117 25.27 -57.04 72.57
C LEU A 1117 24.97 -55.54 72.67
N GLY A 1118 23.87 -55.11 72.04
CA GLY A 1118 23.45 -53.70 71.96
C GLY A 1118 24.15 -52.85 70.89
N GLN A 1119 25.16 -53.36 70.18
CA GLN A 1119 25.78 -52.67 69.06
C GLN A 1119 24.86 -52.69 67.82
N GLU A 1120 24.72 -51.55 67.14
CA GLU A 1120 23.88 -51.42 65.94
C GLU A 1120 24.66 -51.80 64.67
N VAL A 1121 24.08 -52.70 63.87
CA VAL A 1121 24.55 -53.05 62.53
C VAL A 1121 23.65 -52.36 61.52
N GLU A 1122 24.23 -51.51 60.67
CA GLU A 1122 23.51 -50.90 59.54
C GLU A 1122 23.39 -51.93 58.41
N LEU A 1123 22.16 -52.25 58.03
CA LEU A 1123 21.88 -52.98 56.80
C LEU A 1123 21.23 -52.06 55.77
N TYR A 1124 21.65 -52.20 54.51
CA TYR A 1124 21.00 -51.54 53.39
C TYR A 1124 20.80 -52.48 52.21
N ALA A 1125 19.73 -52.25 51.46
CA ALA A 1125 19.45 -52.98 50.22
C ALA A 1125 18.81 -52.06 49.19
N THR A 1126 19.26 -52.19 47.93
CA THR A 1126 18.69 -51.44 46.81
C THR A 1126 17.55 -52.23 46.18
N LEU A 1127 16.39 -51.59 46.06
CA LEU A 1127 15.16 -52.11 45.47
C LEU A 1127 15.04 -51.66 44.02
N ARG A 1128 14.93 -52.61 43.08
CA ARG A 1128 14.74 -52.36 41.66
C ARG A 1128 13.64 -53.22 41.08
N ASP A 1129 12.97 -52.73 40.05
CA ASP A 1129 12.00 -53.55 39.31
C ASP A 1129 12.68 -54.51 38.31
N GLY A 1130 11.85 -55.26 37.57
CA GLY A 1130 12.29 -56.17 36.52
C GLY A 1130 12.97 -55.48 35.32
N PHE A 1131 12.86 -54.15 35.21
CA PHE A 1131 13.39 -53.33 34.13
C PHE A 1131 14.59 -52.48 34.57
N SER A 1132 15.13 -52.75 35.77
CA SER A 1132 16.27 -52.04 36.38
C SER A 1132 15.99 -50.61 36.83
N ASN A 1133 14.73 -50.22 36.94
CA ASN A 1133 14.33 -48.93 37.50
C ASN A 1133 14.48 -48.94 39.03
N LEU A 1134 14.94 -47.83 39.60
CA LEU A 1134 15.08 -47.67 41.06
C LEU A 1134 13.71 -47.42 41.70
N ALA A 1135 13.34 -48.23 42.69
CA ALA A 1135 12.07 -48.06 43.37
C ALA A 1135 12.20 -46.92 44.40
N ASN A 1136 11.92 -45.68 44.02
CA ASN A 1136 12.00 -44.53 44.91
C ASN A 1136 10.73 -44.41 45.78
N ASN A 1137 10.89 -44.04 47.05
CA ASN A 1137 9.77 -43.85 47.97
C ASN A 1137 8.80 -45.05 48.05
N SER A 1138 9.30 -46.28 47.89
CA SER A 1138 8.55 -47.52 48.05
C SER A 1138 8.68 -48.03 49.49
N LEU A 1139 7.58 -48.50 50.06
CA LEU A 1139 7.52 -48.95 51.45
C LEU A 1139 8.10 -50.36 51.56
N VAL A 1140 9.10 -50.50 52.43
CA VAL A 1140 9.72 -51.79 52.73
C VAL A 1140 9.60 -52.10 54.22
N ARG A 1141 9.46 -53.39 54.52
CA ARG A 1141 9.36 -53.93 55.87
C ARG A 1141 10.59 -54.77 56.18
N TRP A 1142 11.09 -54.59 57.40
CA TRP A 1142 12.22 -55.35 57.92
C TRP A 1142 11.72 -56.30 59.00
N GLU A 1143 12.03 -57.57 58.81
CA GLU A 1143 11.70 -58.65 59.74
C GLU A 1143 12.97 -59.39 60.13
N CYS A 1144 12.94 -60.07 61.26
CA CYS A 1144 14.07 -60.85 61.71
C CYS A 1144 13.58 -62.14 62.37
N LYS A 1145 14.25 -63.25 62.08
CA LYS A 1145 13.99 -64.57 62.65
C LYS A 1145 15.25 -65.13 63.28
N GLY A 1146 15.14 -65.82 64.40
CA GLY A 1146 16.25 -66.57 64.99
C GLY A 1146 16.57 -67.81 64.17
N ALA A 1147 17.85 -68.14 63.99
CA ALA A 1147 18.27 -69.32 63.23
C ALA A 1147 17.89 -70.66 63.91
N THR A 1148 17.60 -70.66 65.22
CA THR A 1148 17.16 -71.82 66.00
C THR A 1148 15.77 -71.62 66.61
N MET A 1149 14.90 -72.63 66.53
CA MET A 1149 13.44 -72.65 66.84
C MET A 1149 13.02 -72.36 68.31
N ASN A 1150 13.72 -71.53 69.08
CA ASN A 1150 13.28 -71.07 70.40
C ASN A 1150 12.82 -69.59 70.34
N ASP A 1151 11.53 -69.44 70.05
CA ASP A 1151 10.87 -68.22 69.55
C ASP A 1151 10.47 -67.20 70.64
N THR A 1152 11.36 -66.88 71.59
CA THR A 1152 11.02 -65.99 72.73
C THR A 1152 11.71 -64.62 72.75
N PHE A 1153 12.73 -64.37 71.92
CA PHE A 1153 13.40 -63.06 71.85
C PHE A 1153 13.75 -62.69 70.40
N SER A 1154 13.31 -61.49 69.96
CA SER A 1154 13.62 -60.93 68.63
C SER A 1154 14.51 -59.68 68.77
N PRO A 1155 15.50 -59.49 67.89
CA PRO A 1155 16.34 -58.29 67.92
C PRO A 1155 15.52 -57.05 67.55
N ILE A 1156 16.02 -55.89 67.99
CA ILE A 1156 15.39 -54.59 67.76
C ILE A 1156 15.83 -54.09 66.39
N ILE A 1157 14.86 -53.85 65.51
CA ILE A 1157 15.06 -53.23 64.19
C ILE A 1157 14.54 -51.80 64.24
N ARG A 1158 15.37 -50.84 63.82
CA ARG A 1158 15.01 -49.41 63.76
C ARG A 1158 15.37 -48.81 62.40
N PRO A 1159 14.38 -48.33 61.62
CA PRO A 1159 12.94 -48.54 61.73
C PRO A 1159 12.52 -49.94 61.22
N ARG A 1160 11.40 -50.49 61.72
CA ARG A 1160 10.80 -51.74 61.17
C ARG A 1160 10.13 -51.57 59.81
N GLN A 1161 9.73 -50.34 59.46
CA GLN A 1161 9.19 -49.96 58.16
C GLN A 1161 9.91 -48.70 57.69
N THR A 1162 10.43 -48.72 56.46
CA THR A 1162 11.16 -47.61 55.87
C THR A 1162 10.72 -47.38 54.44
N PHE A 1163 10.80 -46.14 53.96
CA PHE A 1163 10.72 -45.85 52.53
C PHE A 1163 12.12 -45.87 51.93
N THR A 1164 12.24 -46.39 50.72
CA THR A 1164 13.46 -46.26 49.93
C THR A 1164 13.75 -44.80 49.56
N ASN A 1165 15.02 -44.40 49.54
CA ASN A 1165 15.43 -43.06 49.13
C ASN A 1165 15.41 -42.91 47.59
N GLN A 1166 15.90 -41.77 47.06
CA GLN A 1166 15.96 -41.51 45.61
C GLN A 1166 16.85 -42.50 44.83
N GLU A 1167 17.77 -43.20 45.52
CA GLU A 1167 18.64 -44.23 44.95
C GLU A 1167 18.00 -45.63 45.03
N GLY A 1168 16.72 -45.73 45.42
CA GLY A 1168 16.03 -47.00 45.65
C GLY A 1168 16.54 -47.76 46.87
N LEU A 1169 17.29 -47.11 47.76
CA LEU A 1169 17.99 -47.75 48.86
C LEU A 1169 17.18 -47.66 50.15
N ALA A 1170 16.91 -48.82 50.75
CA ALA A 1170 16.31 -48.96 52.07
C ALA A 1170 17.39 -49.20 53.13
N ARG A 1171 17.22 -48.65 54.33
CA ARG A 1171 18.17 -48.80 55.45
C ARG A 1171 17.46 -49.18 56.74
N ALA A 1172 18.05 -50.08 57.52
CA ALA A 1172 17.62 -50.35 58.88
C ALA A 1172 18.81 -50.70 59.78
N PHE A 1173 18.72 -50.34 61.04
CA PHE A 1173 19.70 -50.68 62.07
C PHE A 1173 19.17 -51.85 62.90
N ILE A 1174 20.00 -52.88 63.09
CA ILE A 1174 19.67 -54.05 63.91
C ILE A 1174 20.60 -54.12 65.10
N SER A 1175 20.03 -54.25 66.29
CA SER A 1175 20.75 -54.53 67.53
C SER A 1175 20.02 -55.62 68.33
N SER A 1176 20.78 -56.47 69.01
CA SER A 1176 20.22 -57.50 69.90
C SER A 1176 20.72 -57.31 71.33
N ALA A 1177 19.82 -57.40 72.31
CA ALA A 1177 20.17 -57.44 73.74
C ALA A 1177 20.45 -58.87 74.24
N VAL A 1178 20.33 -59.88 73.37
CA VAL A 1178 20.50 -61.31 73.68
C VAL A 1178 21.42 -61.95 72.66
N ALA A 1179 22.32 -62.82 73.12
CA ALA A 1179 23.23 -63.54 72.24
C ALA A 1179 22.46 -64.55 71.38
N GLY A 1180 22.76 -64.59 70.08
CA GLY A 1180 22.03 -65.42 69.12
C GLY A 1180 22.41 -65.12 67.68
N GLU A 1181 22.12 -66.09 66.82
CA GLU A 1181 22.28 -65.97 65.37
C GLU A 1181 20.92 -65.60 64.76
N PHE A 1182 20.88 -64.47 64.07
CA PHE A 1182 19.64 -63.86 63.58
C PHE A 1182 19.73 -63.59 62.08
N ILE A 1183 18.69 -64.02 61.35
CA ILE A 1183 18.56 -63.75 59.92
C ILE A 1183 17.58 -62.59 59.76
N VAL A 1184 18.08 -61.48 59.23
CA VAL A 1184 17.27 -60.32 58.89
C VAL A 1184 16.78 -60.47 57.46
N SER A 1185 15.51 -60.18 57.23
CA SER A 1185 14.89 -60.15 55.92
C SER A 1185 14.28 -58.79 55.65
N VAL A 1186 14.47 -58.28 54.44
CA VAL A 1186 13.79 -57.09 53.94
C VAL A 1186 12.79 -57.50 52.87
N SER A 1187 11.56 -57.01 52.96
CA SER A 1187 10.50 -57.26 51.98
C SER A 1187 9.87 -55.95 51.51
N SER A 1188 9.52 -55.90 50.22
CA SER A 1188 8.71 -54.82 49.66
C SER A 1188 7.24 -55.09 49.93
N GLU A 1189 6.49 -54.09 50.40
CA GLU A 1189 5.04 -54.25 50.58
C GLU A 1189 4.28 -54.27 49.24
N ASP A 1190 4.85 -53.69 48.18
CA ASP A 1190 4.20 -53.60 46.86
C ASP A 1190 4.28 -54.90 46.05
N SER A 1191 5.43 -55.60 46.09
CA SER A 1191 5.65 -56.87 45.36
C SER A 1191 5.54 -58.12 46.23
N GLU A 1192 5.47 -57.95 47.56
CA GLU A 1192 5.65 -59.00 48.57
C GLU A 1192 6.97 -59.79 48.42
N SER A 1193 7.90 -59.30 47.60
CA SER A 1193 9.20 -59.94 47.39
C SER A 1193 10.14 -59.56 48.54
N GLY A 1194 10.77 -60.58 49.11
CA GLY A 1194 11.72 -60.42 50.19
C GLY A 1194 13.04 -61.11 49.89
N THR A 1195 14.09 -60.61 50.52
CA THR A 1195 15.41 -61.25 50.52
C THR A 1195 15.93 -61.34 51.94
N ASN A 1196 16.73 -62.37 52.21
CA ASN A 1196 17.39 -62.56 53.49
C ASN A 1196 18.84 -62.07 53.38
N PHE A 1197 19.30 -61.39 54.41
CA PHE A 1197 20.72 -61.17 54.64
C PHE A 1197 21.35 -62.44 55.22
N ASP A 1198 22.67 -62.54 55.14
CA ASP A 1198 23.41 -63.58 55.86
C ASP A 1198 23.19 -63.43 57.38
N ALA A 1199 23.41 -64.51 58.13
CA ALA A 1199 23.09 -64.53 59.55
C ALA A 1199 24.04 -63.64 60.37
N ILE A 1200 23.48 -62.79 61.21
CA ILE A 1200 24.23 -61.92 62.14
C ILE A 1200 24.34 -62.63 63.49
N THR A 1201 25.57 -62.86 63.95
CA THR A 1201 25.81 -63.45 65.26
C THR A 1201 26.07 -62.36 66.29
N PHE A 1202 25.18 -62.19 67.26
CA PHE A 1202 25.40 -61.32 68.41
C PHE A 1202 25.92 -62.14 69.59
N GLN A 1203 27.02 -61.73 70.22
CA GLN A 1203 27.62 -62.39 71.38
C GLN A 1203 28.10 -61.36 72.41
N ASP A 1204 28.22 -61.79 73.65
CA ASP A 1204 28.71 -60.96 74.75
C ASP A 1204 30.25 -60.82 74.62
N ASP A 1205 30.79 -59.62 74.82
CA ASP A 1205 32.23 -59.34 74.73
C ASP A 1205 32.96 -59.98 75.94
N GLY A 1206 33.16 -61.30 75.88
CA GLY A 1206 34.04 -62.07 76.76
C GLY A 1206 35.33 -62.46 76.02
N PRO A 1207 36.52 -62.38 76.66
CA PRO A 1207 37.80 -62.60 75.99
C PRO A 1207 37.98 -64.05 75.52
N PRO A 1208 38.78 -64.29 74.45
CA PRO A 1208 38.83 -65.57 73.75
C PRO A 1208 39.63 -66.61 74.52
N ALA A 1209 39.20 -67.87 74.46
CA ALA A 1209 40.00 -69.06 74.81
C ALA A 1209 39.75 -70.18 73.81
#